data_AF-A0A7W9J3X4-F1
#
_entry.id   AF-A0A7W9J3X4-F1
#
_cell.length_a   1.000
_cell.length_b   1.000
_cell.length_c   1.000
_cell.angle_alpha   90.00
_cell.angle_beta   90.00
_cell.angle_gamma   90.00
#
_symmetry.space_group_name_H-M   'P 1'
#
loop_
_entity.id
_entity.type
_entity.pdbx_description
1 polymer ?
#
loop_
_entity_poly.entity_id
_entity_poly.type
_entity_poly.pdbx_seq_one_letter_code
_entity_poly.pdbx_strand_id
1 'polypeptide(L)'
;MSRLILPATDRVLSRQTGWVRGHWEALADHLLDSLDPYFSPGSALVELPGRPSRSGTASDALEGFARSFMLAAFRIGGVRGEGCEQLIERYARGVANGANPDHPESWLRLTPRSQQMVEAAAIAVALHESREWIWDRLDPRAQEHVAEWLGGFIGSTTHDNNWRLFQVVSEQFLASVGAPYSQDDIDGGLDRIEDWYVGDGWYSDGDGQNFDNYIGWAMHLYPALWTRMAAATPGAVYDDRLKVYRERLGLFLEDAVHLVGNDGAPVYQGRSLTYRMAAAAPYWMGALMDSTPLSPGQTRRLCSGIARHFVQHGVPDERGLLTLGWYDTFLPTTQQYSGPGSPYWASKGFVGLLLPPEHPVWSAPEESIPLDDEDQIRSMPAPGWIVHNSRHDQLVRLINHGADHAPLAEPEGVEPPVDSHYDRLAYANHAGPELADNTPRIDNLVSLVDQQGRTSTRGRIRRLGVGARTASSWHKAWLGSEGPWPIETTSIVHGSLEIRASLVEGPPASLVRSGGYAVAANTLPAATAGSAAAGAAGPTLGSSRAGGTTGSTSGFPEAGAATGPTSGSAEAGGTTGPSPAAGSNSGSPSTSAGAAASATGDVSAGMSASSAPAVWASARTAEGLQSSVVGLHGYTSAGVHRGLGVNAFGPHSATPYLTAPHTGEPAVLVHAVLLTRDELAPQALAEGIDVQVDGREITITLPGGGTEIVVLGNR
;
A
#
# COMPACT_ATOMS: atom_id res chain seq x y z
N MET A 1 9.50 3.59 31.81
CA MET A 1 8.74 3.59 30.55
C MET A 1 7.31 3.95 30.90
N SER A 2 6.78 5.05 30.35
CA SER A 2 5.41 5.49 30.60
C SER A 2 4.48 4.82 29.61
N ARG A 3 3.33 4.34 30.09
CA ARG A 3 2.22 3.90 29.23
C ARG A 3 1.62 5.15 28.56
N LEU A 4 1.18 5.07 27.30
CA LEU A 4 0.38 6.13 26.68
C LEU A 4 -0.86 6.42 27.54
N ILE A 5 -0.98 7.66 28.02
CA ILE A 5 -2.14 8.15 28.78
C ILE A 5 -2.88 9.13 27.87
N LEU A 6 -4.07 8.74 27.43
CA LEU A 6 -4.97 9.62 26.68
C LEU A 6 -5.94 10.32 27.64
N PRO A 7 -6.39 11.55 27.30
CA PRO A 7 -7.53 12.18 27.98
C PRO A 7 -8.79 11.31 27.92
N ALA A 8 -9.79 11.67 28.73
CA ALA A 8 -11.12 11.06 28.60
C ALA A 8 -11.72 11.39 27.23
N THR A 9 -12.39 10.42 26.61
CA THR A 9 -13.06 10.63 25.32
C THR A 9 -14.19 11.63 25.43
N ASP A 10 -14.28 12.58 24.50
CA ASP A 10 -15.40 13.52 24.40
C ASP A 10 -16.43 13.01 23.39
N ARG A 11 -17.45 12.31 23.88
CA ARG A 11 -18.54 11.76 23.06
C ARG A 11 -19.62 12.77 22.71
N VAL A 12 -19.58 13.97 23.27
CA VAL A 12 -20.53 15.05 22.92
C VAL A 12 -20.05 15.72 21.65
N LEU A 13 -18.79 16.13 21.63
CA LEU A 13 -18.15 16.77 20.48
C LEU A 13 -17.72 15.76 19.42
N SER A 14 -17.26 14.57 19.84
CA SER A 14 -16.77 13.51 18.96
C SER A 14 -17.48 12.19 19.24
N ARG A 15 -18.68 12.05 18.67
CA ARG A 15 -19.57 10.91 18.94
C ARG A 15 -18.94 9.56 18.54
N GLN A 16 -18.25 9.48 17.41
CA GLN A 16 -17.75 8.26 16.80
C GLN A 16 -16.35 7.89 17.32
N THR A 17 -15.39 8.81 17.26
CA THR A 17 -14.02 8.51 17.71
C THR A 17 -13.81 8.82 19.19
N GLY A 18 -14.48 9.84 19.72
CA GLY A 18 -14.26 10.38 21.06
C GLY A 18 -12.99 11.24 21.17
N TRP A 19 -12.30 11.46 20.05
CA TRP A 19 -10.98 12.08 20.00
C TRP A 19 -11.09 13.54 19.58
N VAL A 20 -10.47 14.38 20.39
CA VAL A 20 -10.36 15.83 20.20
C VAL A 20 -8.87 16.22 20.16
N ARG A 21 -8.57 17.51 19.99
CA ARG A 21 -7.18 18.01 19.92
C ARG A 21 -6.28 17.46 21.02
N GLY A 22 -6.75 17.44 22.27
CA GLY A 22 -5.96 16.94 23.41
C GLY A 22 -5.53 15.46 23.29
N HIS A 23 -6.23 14.63 22.52
CA HIS A 23 -5.79 13.24 22.25
C HIS A 23 -4.61 13.22 21.27
N TRP A 24 -4.63 14.10 20.26
CA TRP A 24 -3.52 14.27 19.32
C TRP A 24 -2.29 14.85 19.99
N GLU A 25 -2.46 15.84 20.87
CA GLU A 25 -1.38 16.39 21.69
C GLU A 25 -0.79 15.33 22.61
N ALA A 26 -1.63 14.59 23.35
CA ALA A 26 -1.15 13.51 24.23
C ALA A 26 -0.42 12.39 23.46
N LEU A 27 -0.88 12.04 22.26
CA LEU A 27 -0.20 11.06 21.42
C LEU A 27 1.14 11.61 20.89
N ALA A 28 1.17 12.86 20.43
CA ALA A 28 2.40 13.51 19.97
C ALA A 28 3.44 13.60 21.09
N ASP A 29 3.03 14.09 22.26
CA ASP A 29 3.87 14.25 23.44
C ASP A 29 4.40 12.87 23.89
N HIS A 30 3.55 11.83 23.92
CA HIS A 30 3.99 10.47 24.25
C HIS A 30 5.03 9.91 23.26
N LEU A 31 4.84 10.12 21.95
CA LEU A 31 5.80 9.68 20.94
C LEU A 31 7.14 10.42 21.06
N LEU A 32 7.13 11.71 21.40
CA LEU A 32 8.34 12.50 21.59
C LEU A 32 9.06 12.14 22.89
N ASP A 33 8.35 12.05 24.00
CA ASP A 33 8.90 11.74 25.33
C ASP A 33 9.48 10.31 25.39
N SER A 34 8.92 9.39 24.60
CA SER A 34 9.42 8.00 24.53
C SER A 34 10.77 7.91 23.83
N LEU A 35 11.21 8.96 23.12
CA LEU A 35 12.52 9.04 22.50
C LEU A 35 13.62 9.51 23.46
N ASP A 36 13.28 10.07 24.63
CA ASP A 36 14.24 10.61 25.61
C ASP A 36 15.42 9.69 25.90
N PRO A 37 15.23 8.37 26.14
CA PRO A 37 16.35 7.48 26.44
C PRO A 37 17.28 7.20 25.26
N TYR A 38 16.88 7.59 24.04
CA TYR A 38 17.55 7.27 22.79
C TYR A 38 18.23 8.48 22.15
N PHE A 39 18.08 9.68 22.72
CA PHE A 39 18.84 10.84 22.27
C PHE A 39 20.33 10.69 22.60
N SER A 40 21.18 11.08 21.65
CA SER A 40 22.61 11.26 21.91
C SER A 40 22.85 12.36 22.96
N PRO A 41 24.00 12.38 23.65
CA PRO A 41 24.33 13.39 24.66
C PRO A 41 24.18 14.85 24.17
N GLY A 42 24.57 15.15 22.94
CA GLY A 42 24.40 16.44 22.28
C GLY A 42 23.01 16.66 21.67
N SER A 43 22.11 15.69 21.77
CA SER A 43 20.75 15.69 21.22
C SER A 43 20.66 15.86 19.72
N ALA A 44 21.74 15.62 18.98
CA ALA A 44 21.78 15.73 17.52
C ALA A 44 21.29 14.46 16.82
N LEU A 45 21.23 13.32 17.52
CA LEU A 45 20.89 12.01 16.97
C LEU A 45 19.89 11.29 17.87
N VAL A 46 19.07 10.40 17.29
CA VAL A 46 18.17 9.51 18.03
C VAL A 46 18.45 8.06 17.65
N GLU A 47 19.11 7.32 18.54
CA GLU A 47 19.65 5.98 18.32
C GLU A 47 18.64 4.89 18.72
N LEU A 48 17.69 4.62 17.83
CA LEU A 48 16.63 3.64 18.07
C LEU A 48 17.11 2.18 17.87
N PRO A 49 16.61 1.23 18.70
CA PRO A 49 16.94 -0.18 18.55
C PRO A 49 16.20 -0.80 17.35
N GLY A 50 16.86 -1.70 16.62
CA GLY A 50 16.22 -2.47 15.55
C GLY A 50 17.18 -2.85 14.42
N ARG A 51 16.62 -3.41 13.33
CA ARG A 51 17.37 -3.70 12.11
C ARG A 51 17.79 -2.39 11.44
N PRO A 52 19.08 -2.14 11.17
CA PRO A 52 19.52 -0.95 10.44
C PRO A 52 19.00 -0.94 9.00
N SER A 53 18.87 0.25 8.42
CA SER A 53 18.63 0.39 6.98
C SER A 53 19.89 0.04 6.18
N ARG A 54 19.75 -0.08 4.85
CA ARG A 54 20.90 -0.16 3.95
C ARG A 54 21.85 1.06 4.02
N SER A 55 21.39 2.19 4.56
CA SER A 55 22.16 3.44 4.68
C SER A 55 23.03 3.47 5.94
N GLY A 56 22.88 2.48 6.83
CA GLY A 56 23.70 2.31 8.03
C GLY A 56 23.24 3.13 9.24
N THR A 57 23.72 2.73 10.41
CA THR A 57 23.25 3.22 11.72
C THR A 57 23.44 4.73 11.92
N ALA A 58 24.50 5.32 11.37
CA ALA A 58 24.71 6.77 11.46
C ALA A 58 23.64 7.56 10.68
N SER A 59 23.20 7.06 9.52
CA SER A 59 22.07 7.64 8.78
C SER A 59 20.76 7.43 9.53
N ASP A 60 20.56 6.24 10.11
CA ASP A 60 19.35 5.89 10.86
C ASP A 60 19.19 6.74 12.13
N ALA A 61 20.29 7.15 12.77
CA ALA A 61 20.25 7.99 13.96
C ALA A 61 19.89 9.46 13.63
N LEU A 62 20.39 9.99 12.50
CA LEU A 62 19.93 11.26 11.94
C LEU A 62 18.47 11.18 11.52
N GLU A 63 18.06 10.08 10.90
CA GLU A 63 16.67 9.82 10.50
C GLU A 63 15.71 9.92 11.71
N GLY A 64 16.06 9.27 12.83
CA GLY A 64 15.29 9.36 14.07
C GLY A 64 15.18 10.80 14.60
N PHE A 65 16.27 11.57 14.57
CA PHE A 65 16.26 12.98 14.95
C PHE A 65 15.35 13.80 14.03
N ALA A 66 15.58 13.74 12.72
CA ALA A 66 14.90 14.59 11.74
C ALA A 66 13.38 14.35 11.72
N ARG A 67 12.95 13.09 11.77
CA ARG A 67 11.52 12.73 11.68
C ARG A 67 10.77 13.02 12.97
N SER A 68 11.41 12.87 14.13
CA SER A 68 10.83 13.29 15.41
C SER A 68 10.84 14.82 15.54
N PHE A 69 11.85 15.52 15.01
CA PHE A 69 11.89 16.98 15.00
C PHE A 69 10.71 17.57 14.21
N MET A 70 10.33 16.96 13.09
CA MET A 70 9.11 17.38 12.36
C MET A 70 7.85 17.32 13.25
N LEU A 71 7.66 16.24 14.04
CA LEU A 71 6.54 16.16 14.98
C LEU A 71 6.62 17.25 16.05
N ALA A 72 7.80 17.44 16.64
CA ALA A 72 8.02 18.48 17.63
C ALA A 72 7.74 19.88 17.07
N ALA A 73 8.12 20.17 15.83
CA ALA A 73 7.84 21.44 15.18
C ALA A 73 6.34 21.68 14.99
N PHE A 74 5.58 20.67 14.55
CA PHE A 74 4.11 20.79 14.46
C PHE A 74 3.47 21.02 15.82
N ARG A 75 3.99 20.34 16.86
CA ARG A 75 3.54 20.50 18.24
C ARG A 75 3.84 21.91 18.78
N ILE A 76 5.04 22.43 18.55
CA ILE A 76 5.49 23.77 18.96
C ILE A 76 4.69 24.85 18.23
N GLY A 77 4.67 24.81 16.90
CA GLY A 77 3.99 25.83 16.08
C GLY A 77 2.49 25.88 16.36
N GLY A 78 1.87 24.72 16.56
CA GLY A 78 0.45 24.57 16.87
C GLY A 78 -0.03 25.26 18.15
N VAL A 79 0.85 25.42 19.15
CA VAL A 79 0.55 26.12 20.42
C VAL A 79 1.39 27.38 20.60
N ARG A 80 2.02 27.86 19.52
CA ARG A 80 2.89 29.05 19.55
C ARG A 80 4.00 28.97 20.62
N GLY A 81 4.53 27.76 20.82
CA GLY A 81 5.60 27.44 21.78
C GLY A 81 5.17 27.38 23.25
N GLU A 82 3.90 27.63 23.57
CA GLU A 82 3.40 27.58 24.95
C GLU A 82 3.52 26.15 25.53
N GLY A 83 4.27 26.01 26.64
CA GLY A 83 4.46 24.73 27.32
C GLY A 83 5.36 23.74 26.58
N CYS A 84 6.12 24.19 25.58
CA CYS A 84 7.05 23.36 24.80
C CYS A 84 8.52 23.68 25.07
N GLU A 85 8.87 24.30 26.21
CA GLU A 85 10.21 24.81 26.50
C GLU A 85 11.30 23.71 26.39
N GLN A 86 11.01 22.51 26.92
CA GLN A 86 11.95 21.38 26.87
C GLN A 86 12.13 20.84 25.45
N LEU A 87 11.06 20.79 24.65
CA LEU A 87 11.13 20.38 23.24
C LEU A 87 11.96 21.39 22.43
N ILE A 88 11.69 22.69 22.62
CA ILE A 88 12.43 23.78 21.98
C ILE A 88 13.91 23.68 22.32
N GLU A 89 14.27 23.57 23.61
CA GLU A 89 15.66 23.46 24.05
C GLU A 89 16.36 22.24 23.44
N ARG A 90 15.72 21.06 23.52
CA ARG A 90 16.31 19.81 23.03
C ARG A 90 16.60 19.85 21.54
N TYR A 91 15.62 20.24 20.73
CA TYR A 91 15.77 20.26 19.28
C TYR A 91 16.64 21.43 18.81
N ALA A 92 16.62 22.60 19.45
CA ALA A 92 17.57 23.67 19.15
C ALA A 92 19.02 23.23 19.42
N ARG A 93 19.27 22.57 20.56
CA ARG A 93 20.58 21.99 20.88
C ARG A 93 21.00 20.94 19.85
N GLY A 94 20.07 20.06 19.48
CA GLY A 94 20.32 19.02 18.48
C GLY A 94 20.65 19.58 17.10
N VAL A 95 19.93 20.60 16.65
CA VAL A 95 20.21 21.30 15.39
C VAL A 95 21.58 21.96 15.42
N ALA A 96 21.91 22.72 16.47
CA ALA A 96 23.18 23.42 16.58
C ALA A 96 24.38 22.45 16.61
N ASN A 97 24.26 21.35 17.36
CA ASN A 97 25.32 20.35 17.47
C ASN A 97 25.43 19.46 16.22
N GLY A 98 24.30 19.12 15.60
CA GLY A 98 24.26 18.25 14.45
C GLY A 98 24.77 18.94 13.18
N ALA A 99 24.41 20.21 12.96
CA ALA A 99 24.90 20.94 11.79
C ALA A 99 26.38 21.34 11.91
N ASN A 100 26.92 21.46 13.13
CA ASN A 100 28.31 21.84 13.37
C ASN A 100 29.29 20.73 12.92
N PRO A 101 30.10 20.93 11.86
CA PRO A 101 30.99 19.90 11.32
C PRO A 101 32.13 19.48 12.27
N ASP A 102 32.44 20.29 13.28
CA ASP A 102 33.49 20.01 14.26
C ASP A 102 32.95 19.29 15.51
N HIS A 103 31.63 19.12 15.63
CA HIS A 103 31.02 18.43 16.76
C HIS A 103 31.11 16.90 16.58
N PRO A 104 31.36 16.11 17.65
CA PRO A 104 31.42 14.65 17.56
C PRO A 104 30.15 13.97 17.05
N GLU A 105 29.00 14.64 17.20
CA GLU A 105 27.68 14.16 16.74
C GLU A 105 27.22 14.87 15.44
N SER A 106 28.17 15.42 14.69
CA SER A 106 27.87 16.10 13.42
C SER A 106 27.12 15.17 12.46
N TRP A 107 26.15 15.75 11.76
CA TRP A 107 25.35 15.04 10.79
C TRP A 107 26.18 14.69 9.57
N LEU A 108 25.83 13.55 8.98
CA LEU A 108 26.41 13.12 7.71
C LEU A 108 26.16 14.19 6.64
N ARG A 109 27.18 14.46 5.82
CA ARG A 109 27.10 15.46 4.76
C ARG A 109 26.13 15.01 3.67
N LEU A 110 25.40 15.97 3.12
CA LEU A 110 24.59 15.75 1.93
C LEU A 110 25.51 15.50 0.74
N THR A 111 25.32 14.37 0.09
CA THR A 111 26.00 14.00 -1.17
C THR A 111 24.95 13.58 -2.20
N PRO A 112 25.29 13.54 -3.51
CA PRO A 112 24.31 13.20 -4.55
C PRO A 112 23.59 11.88 -4.25
N ARG A 113 22.25 11.92 -4.22
CA ARG A 113 21.33 10.80 -3.93
C ARG A 113 21.57 10.10 -2.59
N SER A 114 22.09 10.84 -1.62
CA SER A 114 22.30 10.32 -0.26
C SER A 114 21.02 10.36 0.57
N GLN A 115 20.83 9.39 1.48
CA GLN A 115 19.63 9.29 2.33
C GLN A 115 19.41 10.55 3.19
N GLN A 116 20.50 11.20 3.58
CA GLN A 116 20.52 12.44 4.37
C GLN A 116 19.71 13.57 3.73
N MET A 117 19.57 13.57 2.39
CA MET A 117 18.73 14.54 1.69
C MET A 117 17.26 14.41 2.10
N VAL A 118 16.77 13.20 2.34
CA VAL A 118 15.40 12.96 2.83
C VAL A 118 15.21 13.58 4.21
N GLU A 119 16.21 13.43 5.07
CA GLU A 119 16.14 13.88 6.46
C GLU A 119 16.33 15.40 6.57
N ALA A 120 17.17 15.96 5.70
CA ALA A 120 17.36 17.39 5.55
C ALA A 120 16.05 18.13 5.20
N ALA A 121 15.21 17.55 4.34
CA ALA A 121 13.88 18.12 4.07
C ALA A 121 12.96 18.10 5.29
N ALA A 122 13.06 17.07 6.15
CA ALA A 122 12.29 17.04 7.39
C ALA A 122 12.74 18.14 8.36
N ILE A 123 14.06 18.34 8.47
CA ILE A 123 14.67 19.41 9.28
C ILE A 123 14.30 20.79 8.74
N ALA A 124 14.32 21.00 7.42
CA ALA A 124 13.95 22.29 6.81
C ALA A 124 12.49 22.65 7.08
N VAL A 125 11.57 21.68 6.94
CA VAL A 125 10.15 21.86 7.33
C VAL A 125 10.02 22.16 8.81
N ALA A 126 10.73 21.41 9.66
CA ALA A 126 10.68 21.61 11.10
C ALA A 126 11.16 23.03 11.48
N LEU A 127 12.31 23.46 10.96
CA LEU A 127 12.86 24.80 11.19
C LEU A 127 11.94 25.91 10.70
N HIS A 128 11.26 25.71 9.57
CA HIS A 128 10.27 26.66 9.07
C HIS A 128 9.07 26.80 10.02
N GLU A 129 8.44 25.68 10.38
CA GLU A 129 7.22 25.69 11.19
C GLU A 129 7.48 26.05 12.66
N SER A 130 8.73 25.90 13.14
CA SER A 130 9.15 26.33 14.49
C SER A 130 10.07 27.56 14.51
N ARG A 131 10.10 28.35 13.43
CA ARG A 131 11.13 29.37 13.17
C ARG A 131 11.35 30.35 14.33
N GLU A 132 10.27 30.92 14.86
CA GLU A 132 10.30 31.95 15.92
C GLU A 132 10.88 31.45 17.25
N TRP A 133 10.83 30.13 17.49
CA TRP A 133 11.27 29.50 18.74
C TRP A 133 12.63 28.84 18.63
N ILE A 134 13.01 28.37 17.44
CA ILE A 134 14.26 27.63 17.22
C ILE A 134 15.18 28.44 16.32
N TRP A 135 14.91 28.52 15.01
CA TRP A 135 15.83 29.11 14.03
C TRP A 135 16.25 30.54 14.40
N ASP A 136 15.30 31.44 14.68
CA ASP A 136 15.59 32.85 14.98
C ASP A 136 16.33 33.05 16.32
N ARG A 137 16.38 32.00 17.16
CA ARG A 137 17.04 32.00 18.47
C ARG A 137 18.36 31.22 18.51
N LEU A 138 18.70 30.50 17.44
CA LEU A 138 20.02 29.94 17.28
C LEU A 138 21.05 31.08 17.23
N ASP A 139 22.24 30.83 17.76
CA ASP A 139 23.32 31.79 17.59
C ASP A 139 23.72 31.88 16.10
N PRO A 140 24.29 33.02 15.65
CA PRO A 140 24.60 33.20 14.24
C PRO A 140 25.50 32.13 13.64
N ARG A 141 26.41 31.53 14.44
CA ARG A 141 27.31 30.49 13.94
C ARG A 141 26.58 29.18 13.70
N ALA A 142 25.66 28.81 14.59
CA ALA A 142 24.78 27.67 14.38
C ALA A 142 23.87 27.86 13.15
N GLN A 143 23.34 29.07 12.92
CA GLN A 143 22.57 29.38 11.70
C GLN A 143 23.41 29.20 10.44
N GLU A 144 24.66 29.68 10.43
CA GLU A 144 25.61 29.47 9.32
C GLU A 144 25.84 27.98 9.07
N HIS A 145 26.12 27.19 10.11
CA HIS A 145 26.35 25.74 9.97
C HIS A 145 25.15 24.99 9.41
N VAL A 146 23.94 25.32 9.86
CA VAL A 146 22.71 24.72 9.32
C VAL A 146 22.52 25.10 7.85
N ALA A 147 22.75 26.37 7.51
CA ALA A 147 22.66 26.84 6.12
C ALA A 147 23.71 26.17 5.23
N GLU A 148 24.95 26.00 5.71
CA GLU A 148 26.01 25.27 5.01
C GLU A 148 25.67 23.79 4.80
N TRP A 149 25.11 23.13 5.82
CA TRP A 149 24.72 21.73 5.73
C TRP A 149 23.56 21.50 4.75
N LEU A 150 22.50 22.30 4.86
CA LEU A 150 21.38 22.28 3.90
C LEU A 150 21.80 22.71 2.49
N GLY A 151 22.81 23.59 2.38
CA GLY A 151 23.39 24.02 1.11
C GLY A 151 23.97 22.89 0.26
N GLY A 152 24.18 21.69 0.83
CA GLY A 152 24.55 20.50 0.08
C GLY A 152 23.50 20.02 -0.95
N PHE A 153 22.30 20.62 -0.97
CA PHE A 153 21.32 20.44 -2.04
C PHE A 153 21.66 21.22 -3.32
N ILE A 154 22.29 22.39 -3.20
CA ILE A 154 22.45 23.34 -4.30
C ILE A 154 23.28 22.70 -5.42
N GLY A 155 22.70 22.55 -6.61
CA GLY A 155 23.32 21.88 -7.75
C GLY A 155 23.60 20.38 -7.56
N SER A 156 23.05 19.75 -6.51
CA SER A 156 23.14 18.31 -6.26
C SER A 156 22.13 17.53 -7.10
N THR A 157 22.20 16.20 -7.04
CA THR A 157 21.29 15.33 -7.78
C THR A 157 20.47 14.47 -6.84
N THR A 158 19.15 14.48 -7.00
CA THR A 158 18.21 13.61 -6.30
C THR A 158 17.84 12.39 -7.14
N HIS A 159 17.09 11.46 -6.56
CA HIS A 159 16.30 10.53 -7.37
C HIS A 159 15.18 11.30 -8.09
N ASP A 160 14.79 10.81 -9.26
CA ASP A 160 13.76 11.43 -10.11
C ASP A 160 12.37 10.91 -9.73
N ASN A 161 11.95 11.29 -8.52
CA ASN A 161 10.69 10.99 -7.88
C ASN A 161 10.43 12.06 -6.80
N ASN A 162 9.66 11.76 -5.76
CA ASN A 162 9.38 12.62 -4.60
C ASN A 162 10.63 13.27 -3.99
N TRP A 163 11.84 12.74 -4.19
CA TRP A 163 13.07 13.36 -3.73
C TRP A 163 13.31 14.74 -4.35
N ARG A 164 12.75 15.05 -5.52
CA ARG A 164 12.74 16.42 -6.07
C ARG A 164 12.07 17.41 -5.11
N LEU A 165 10.99 16.99 -4.45
CA LEU A 165 10.28 17.83 -3.48
C LEU A 165 11.08 18.06 -2.20
N PHE A 166 11.97 17.12 -1.82
CA PHE A 166 12.88 17.30 -0.68
C PHE A 166 13.89 18.42 -0.93
N GLN A 167 14.43 18.48 -2.16
CA GLN A 167 15.29 19.59 -2.58
C GLN A 167 14.53 20.91 -2.57
N VAL A 168 13.32 20.93 -3.17
CA VAL A 168 12.46 22.12 -3.24
C VAL A 168 12.22 22.74 -1.86
N VAL A 169 11.74 21.97 -0.87
CA VAL A 169 11.43 22.54 0.46
C VAL A 169 12.68 22.94 1.24
N SER A 170 13.80 22.25 1.03
CA SER A 170 15.06 22.57 1.71
C SER A 170 15.66 23.88 1.18
N GLU A 171 15.71 24.05 -0.14
CA GLU A 171 16.20 25.28 -0.76
C GLU A 171 15.21 26.44 -0.59
N GLN A 172 13.91 26.18 -0.55
CA GLN A 172 12.92 27.20 -0.20
C GLN A 172 13.10 27.71 1.24
N PHE A 173 13.45 26.83 2.19
CA PHE A 173 13.80 27.27 3.53
C PHE A 173 15.05 28.17 3.52
N LEU A 174 16.11 27.78 2.81
CA LEU A 174 17.33 28.59 2.64
C LEU A 174 17.01 29.98 2.07
N ALA A 175 16.18 30.04 1.03
CA ALA A 175 15.69 31.29 0.45
C ALA A 175 14.94 32.14 1.48
N SER A 176 14.08 31.52 2.31
CA SER A 176 13.29 32.22 3.33
C SER A 176 14.12 32.85 4.45
N VAL A 177 15.36 32.37 4.67
CA VAL A 177 16.28 32.87 5.70
C VAL A 177 17.40 33.73 5.12
N GLY A 178 17.42 33.95 3.81
CA GLY A 178 18.45 34.74 3.12
C GLY A 178 19.80 34.03 2.97
N ALA A 179 19.83 32.71 3.15
CA ALA A 179 21.01 31.88 2.87
C ALA A 179 21.16 31.63 1.36
N PRO A 180 22.34 31.17 0.87
CA PRO A 180 22.49 30.75 -0.52
C PRO A 180 21.48 29.66 -0.90
N TYR A 181 20.87 29.78 -2.08
CA TYR A 181 19.94 28.81 -2.66
C TYR A 181 19.98 28.91 -4.19
N SER A 182 19.40 27.93 -4.89
CA SER A 182 19.22 27.95 -6.34
C SER A 182 17.73 28.04 -6.69
N GLN A 183 17.32 29.16 -7.28
CA GLN A 183 15.95 29.31 -7.78
C GLN A 183 15.66 28.30 -8.90
N ASP A 184 16.66 28.00 -9.74
CA ASP A 184 16.55 27.02 -10.82
C ASP A 184 16.31 25.59 -10.29
N ASP A 185 16.87 25.23 -9.13
CA ASP A 185 16.63 23.93 -8.51
C ASP A 185 15.21 23.83 -7.93
N ILE A 186 14.72 24.90 -7.31
CA ILE A 186 13.34 25.00 -6.81
C ILE A 186 12.35 24.89 -7.98
N ASP A 187 12.51 25.73 -9.00
CA ASP A 187 11.61 25.78 -10.15
C ASP A 187 11.67 24.47 -10.93
N GLY A 188 12.87 23.92 -11.18
CA GLY A 188 13.03 22.65 -11.87
C GLY A 188 12.50 21.45 -11.08
N GLY A 189 12.42 21.51 -9.75
CA GLY A 189 11.76 20.50 -8.94
C GLY A 189 10.24 20.58 -9.05
N LEU A 190 9.70 21.80 -8.98
CA LEU A 190 8.26 22.07 -9.11
C LEU A 190 7.72 21.86 -10.52
N ASP A 191 8.52 22.09 -11.56
CA ASP A 191 8.16 21.76 -12.93
C ASP A 191 8.17 20.24 -13.14
N ARG A 192 9.14 19.53 -12.56
CA ARG A 192 9.26 18.08 -12.74
C ARG A 192 8.07 17.31 -12.18
N ILE A 193 7.46 17.75 -11.07
CA ILE A 193 6.28 17.07 -10.54
C ILE A 193 5.03 17.20 -11.44
N GLU A 194 4.99 18.21 -12.32
CA GLU A 194 3.88 18.40 -13.25
C GLU A 194 3.84 17.30 -14.31
N ASP A 195 5.00 16.76 -14.71
CA ASP A 195 5.11 15.63 -15.62
C ASP A 195 4.48 14.35 -15.06
N TRP A 196 4.36 14.27 -13.72
CA TRP A 196 3.81 13.11 -13.04
C TRP A 196 2.35 13.26 -12.63
N TYR A 197 1.72 14.41 -12.90
CA TYR A 197 0.29 14.58 -12.69
C TYR A 197 -0.50 13.79 -13.75
N VAL A 198 -1.38 12.90 -13.31
CA VAL A 198 -2.14 11.99 -14.19
C VAL A 198 -3.63 12.30 -14.27
N GLY A 199 -4.07 13.42 -13.68
CA GLY A 199 -5.49 13.84 -13.65
C GLY A 199 -6.18 13.54 -12.31
N ASP A 200 -7.32 14.19 -12.08
CA ASP A 200 -8.21 13.96 -10.93
C ASP A 200 -7.50 14.03 -9.55
N GLY A 201 -6.51 14.91 -9.41
CA GLY A 201 -5.73 15.03 -8.18
C GLY A 201 -4.66 13.96 -7.98
N TRP A 202 -4.54 12.97 -8.87
CA TRP A 202 -3.55 11.90 -8.77
C TRP A 202 -2.21 12.28 -9.42
N TYR A 203 -1.14 11.88 -8.74
CA TYR A 203 0.22 11.89 -9.26
C TYR A 203 0.75 10.46 -9.29
N SER A 204 1.60 10.13 -10.26
CA SER A 204 2.56 9.04 -10.07
C SER A 204 3.76 9.59 -9.29
N ASP A 205 4.36 8.79 -8.42
CA ASP A 205 5.62 9.18 -7.80
C ASP A 205 6.80 8.79 -8.70
N GLY A 206 7.23 9.72 -9.57
CA GLY A 206 8.17 9.39 -10.64
C GLY A 206 7.47 8.79 -11.86
N ASP A 207 8.25 8.56 -12.92
CA ASP A 207 7.76 7.88 -14.11
C ASP A 207 7.27 6.46 -13.77
N GLY A 208 6.17 6.03 -14.40
CA GLY A 208 5.59 4.70 -14.19
C GLY A 208 4.15 4.77 -13.67
N GLN A 209 3.75 3.77 -12.87
CA GLN A 209 2.42 3.68 -12.27
C GLN A 209 2.54 3.46 -10.77
N ASN A 210 3.10 4.47 -10.08
CA ASN A 210 3.48 4.40 -8.67
C ASN A 210 2.39 5.03 -7.79
N PHE A 211 1.19 4.45 -7.79
CA PHE A 211 0.05 4.92 -7.00
C PHE A 211 -0.08 4.14 -5.69
N ASP A 212 -0.13 4.86 -4.58
CA ASP A 212 -0.32 4.33 -3.23
C ASP A 212 -0.67 5.44 -2.23
N ASN A 213 -0.76 5.08 -0.94
CA ASN A 213 -0.96 6.04 0.15
C ASN A 213 0.12 7.16 0.20
N TYR A 214 1.31 6.94 -0.38
CA TYR A 214 2.41 7.91 -0.41
C TYR A 214 2.10 9.16 -1.24
N ILE A 215 1.18 9.05 -2.19
CA ILE A 215 0.70 10.20 -2.97
C ILE A 215 0.13 11.27 -2.04
N GLY A 216 -0.70 10.88 -1.06
CA GLY A 216 -1.30 11.82 -0.11
C GLY A 216 -0.27 12.49 0.80
N TRP A 217 0.63 11.72 1.43
CA TRP A 217 1.56 12.27 2.42
C TRP A 217 2.91 12.74 1.87
N ALA A 218 3.10 12.74 0.55
CA ALA A 218 4.28 13.35 -0.06
C ALA A 218 3.91 14.23 -1.25
N MET A 219 3.23 13.67 -2.26
CA MET A 219 2.95 14.39 -3.52
C MET A 219 1.93 15.52 -3.34
N HIS A 220 1.09 15.47 -2.31
CA HIS A 220 0.25 16.60 -1.90
C HIS A 220 0.83 17.38 -0.72
N LEU A 221 1.50 16.70 0.21
CA LEU A 221 2.02 17.33 1.42
C LEU A 221 3.12 18.36 1.12
N TYR A 222 4.15 17.99 0.35
CA TYR A 222 5.31 18.87 0.15
C TYR A 222 5.02 20.07 -0.75
N PRO A 223 4.23 19.96 -1.85
CA PRO A 223 3.84 21.14 -2.60
C PRO A 223 3.04 22.13 -1.75
N ALA A 224 2.15 21.65 -0.88
CA ALA A 224 1.43 22.51 0.04
C ALA A 224 2.37 23.17 1.09
N LEU A 225 3.27 22.41 1.70
CA LEU A 225 4.29 22.96 2.61
C LEU A 225 5.20 23.97 1.91
N TRP A 226 5.60 23.70 0.66
CA TRP A 226 6.38 24.64 -0.14
C TRP A 226 5.62 25.97 -0.33
N THR A 227 4.32 25.94 -0.66
CA THR A 227 3.54 27.20 -0.81
C THR A 227 3.50 28.01 0.48
N ARG A 228 3.45 27.36 1.65
CA ARG A 228 3.53 28.04 2.96
C ARG A 228 4.89 28.68 3.18
N MET A 229 5.97 27.96 2.86
CA MET A 229 7.32 28.50 2.94
C MET A 229 7.52 29.67 1.98
N ALA A 230 7.06 29.56 0.74
CA ALA A 230 7.11 30.62 -0.26
C ALA A 230 6.30 31.85 0.17
N ALA A 231 5.12 31.67 0.77
CA ALA A 231 4.33 32.77 1.33
C ALA A 231 5.07 33.55 2.43
N ALA A 232 5.96 32.89 3.18
CA ALA A 232 6.81 33.51 4.19
C ALA A 232 8.13 34.08 3.62
N THR A 233 8.45 33.83 2.35
CA THR A 233 9.68 34.30 1.70
C THR A 233 9.42 35.64 0.97
N PRO A 234 10.11 36.73 1.34
CA PRO A 234 9.96 38.00 0.64
C PRO A 234 10.23 37.90 -0.86
N GLY A 235 9.25 38.27 -1.68
CA GLY A 235 9.38 38.32 -3.15
C GLY A 235 9.22 36.99 -3.88
N ALA A 236 8.92 35.89 -3.19
CA ALA A 236 8.65 34.61 -3.85
C ALA A 236 7.32 34.65 -4.63
N VAL A 237 7.30 34.02 -5.80
CA VAL A 237 6.10 33.92 -6.66
C VAL A 237 5.52 32.52 -6.51
N TYR A 238 4.31 32.40 -5.96
CA TYR A 238 3.71 31.10 -5.66
C TYR A 238 2.19 31.01 -5.90
N ASP A 239 1.49 32.12 -6.13
CA ASP A 239 0.01 32.15 -6.18
C ASP A 239 -0.60 31.22 -7.23
N ASP A 240 -0.02 31.15 -8.44
CA ASP A 240 -0.52 30.28 -9.51
C ASP A 240 -0.37 28.80 -9.14
N ARG A 241 0.78 28.42 -8.59
CA ARG A 241 1.03 27.04 -8.11
C ARG A 241 0.16 26.71 -6.91
N LEU A 242 -0.03 27.65 -5.98
CA LEU A 242 -0.94 27.48 -4.85
C LEU A 242 -2.36 27.15 -5.31
N LYS A 243 -2.88 27.88 -6.31
CA LYS A 243 -4.20 27.60 -6.87
C LYS A 243 -4.28 26.18 -7.43
N VAL A 244 -3.28 25.78 -8.24
CA VAL A 244 -3.20 24.44 -8.85
C VAL A 244 -3.11 23.35 -7.78
N TYR A 245 -2.25 23.50 -6.78
CA TYR A 245 -2.06 22.51 -5.72
C TYR A 245 -3.28 22.40 -4.80
N ARG A 246 -3.97 23.51 -4.51
CA ARG A 246 -5.27 23.48 -3.80
C ARG A 246 -6.31 22.69 -4.59
N GLU A 247 -6.49 23.00 -5.87
CA GLU A 247 -7.46 22.30 -6.73
C GLU A 247 -7.20 20.80 -6.76
N ARG A 248 -5.95 20.39 -7.03
CA ARG A 248 -5.57 18.98 -7.12
C ARG A 248 -5.68 18.25 -5.78
N LEU A 249 -5.35 18.91 -4.66
CA LEU A 249 -5.58 18.35 -3.32
C LEU A 249 -7.07 18.13 -3.07
N GLY A 250 -7.92 19.10 -3.42
CA GLY A 250 -9.37 18.97 -3.30
C GLY A 250 -9.90 17.74 -4.05
N LEU A 251 -9.52 17.60 -5.32
CA LEU A 251 -9.89 16.45 -6.17
C LEU A 251 -9.39 15.12 -5.59
N PHE A 252 -8.14 15.06 -5.13
CA PHE A 252 -7.59 13.85 -4.52
C PHE A 252 -8.37 13.45 -3.26
N LEU A 253 -8.80 14.41 -2.45
CA LEU A 253 -9.53 14.14 -1.21
C LEU A 253 -10.95 13.60 -1.46
N GLU A 254 -11.55 13.88 -2.62
CA GLU A 254 -12.81 13.24 -3.03
C GLU A 254 -12.65 11.72 -3.20
N ASP A 255 -11.49 11.26 -3.65
CA ASP A 255 -11.17 9.84 -3.76
C ASP A 255 -10.64 9.26 -2.46
N ALA A 256 -9.71 9.96 -1.81
CA ALA A 256 -8.96 9.44 -0.66
C ALA A 256 -9.87 9.06 0.52
N VAL A 257 -10.97 9.79 0.74
CA VAL A 257 -11.96 9.49 1.80
C VAL A 257 -12.52 8.06 1.71
N HIS A 258 -12.53 7.46 0.52
CA HIS A 258 -13.01 6.08 0.32
C HIS A 258 -11.95 5.02 0.65
N LEU A 259 -10.69 5.39 0.89
CA LEU A 259 -9.57 4.50 1.20
C LEU A 259 -9.41 4.21 2.70
N VAL A 260 -10.34 4.68 3.53
CA VAL A 260 -10.32 4.50 4.99
C VAL A 260 -11.64 3.91 5.46
N GLY A 261 -11.56 2.84 6.25
CA GLY A 261 -12.73 2.20 6.87
C GLY A 261 -13.41 3.12 7.88
N ASN A 262 -14.69 2.89 8.15
CA ASN A 262 -15.42 3.64 9.18
C ASN A 262 -14.96 3.29 10.61
N ASP A 263 -14.15 2.25 10.78
CA ASP A 263 -13.40 1.97 12.01
C ASP A 263 -12.08 2.76 12.13
N GLY A 264 -11.66 3.41 11.06
CA GLY A 264 -10.42 4.18 10.95
C GLY A 264 -9.28 3.46 10.25
N ALA A 265 -9.43 2.19 9.86
CA ALA A 265 -8.35 1.43 9.22
C ALA A 265 -8.10 1.91 7.78
N PRO A 266 -6.91 2.43 7.44
CA PRO A 266 -6.56 2.73 6.05
C PRO A 266 -6.31 1.45 5.25
N VAL A 267 -6.54 1.48 3.94
CA VAL A 267 -6.21 0.36 3.04
C VAL A 267 -4.71 0.03 3.08
N TYR A 268 -4.39 -1.24 3.24
CA TYR A 268 -3.04 -1.78 3.22
C TYR A 268 -2.59 -1.96 1.76
N GLN A 269 -2.12 -0.90 1.11
CA GLN A 269 -1.64 -0.94 -0.28
C GLN A 269 -0.41 -0.05 -0.49
N GLY A 270 0.55 -0.60 -1.24
CA GLY A 270 1.78 0.08 -1.64
C GLY A 270 2.90 0.04 -0.60
N ARG A 271 3.94 0.85 -0.83
CA ARG A 271 5.14 0.93 0.00
C ARG A 271 4.93 1.79 1.25
N SER A 272 5.93 1.80 2.13
CA SER A 272 6.03 2.71 3.28
C SER A 272 4.86 2.61 4.28
N LEU A 273 4.15 1.50 4.29
CA LEU A 273 3.01 1.26 5.19
C LEU A 273 3.40 1.38 6.67
N THR A 274 4.68 1.18 7.01
CA THR A 274 5.18 1.38 8.37
C THR A 274 5.00 2.80 8.93
N TYR A 275 4.62 3.78 8.11
CA TYR A 275 4.37 5.17 8.54
C TYR A 275 2.97 5.39 9.09
N ARG A 276 2.04 4.45 8.88
CA ARG A 276 0.75 4.35 9.60
C ARG A 276 -0.07 5.64 9.63
N MET A 277 0.05 6.43 10.71
CA MET A 277 -0.63 7.70 10.94
C MET A 277 -0.35 8.73 9.85
N ALA A 278 0.72 8.58 9.07
CA ALA A 278 0.96 9.39 7.88
C ALA A 278 -0.25 9.40 6.92
N ALA A 279 -1.09 8.35 6.91
CA ALA A 279 -2.34 8.31 6.15
C ALA A 279 -3.30 9.47 6.48
N ALA A 280 -3.19 10.09 7.66
CA ALA A 280 -3.99 11.26 8.04
C ALA A 280 -3.50 12.59 7.40
N ALA A 281 -2.27 12.62 6.92
CA ALA A 281 -1.61 13.84 6.44
C ALA A 281 -2.37 14.61 5.34
N PRO A 282 -2.87 13.98 4.25
CA PRO A 282 -3.54 14.74 3.18
C PRO A 282 -4.83 15.42 3.65
N TYR A 283 -5.61 14.79 4.55
CA TYR A 283 -6.85 15.39 5.06
C TYR A 283 -6.56 16.60 5.95
N TRP A 284 -5.55 16.50 6.82
CA TRP A 284 -5.09 17.64 7.60
C TRP A 284 -4.55 18.76 6.73
N MET A 285 -3.82 18.41 5.68
CA MET A 285 -3.32 19.40 4.73
C MET A 285 -4.46 20.09 3.97
N GLY A 286 -5.52 19.34 3.62
CA GLY A 286 -6.74 19.92 3.03
C GLY A 286 -7.38 20.98 3.92
N ALA A 287 -7.49 20.72 5.23
CA ALA A 287 -7.98 21.72 6.18
C ALA A 287 -7.01 22.91 6.34
N LEU A 288 -5.70 22.66 6.41
CA LEU A 288 -4.68 23.71 6.55
C LEU A 288 -4.63 24.65 5.34
N MET A 289 -4.87 24.10 4.15
CA MET A 289 -4.90 24.84 2.89
C MET A 289 -6.28 25.37 2.54
N ASP A 290 -7.30 25.15 3.38
CA ASP A 290 -8.70 25.49 3.09
C ASP A 290 -9.15 24.92 1.72
N SER A 291 -8.71 23.70 1.41
CA SER A 291 -8.94 23.03 0.13
C SER A 291 -9.28 21.56 0.36
N THR A 292 -10.53 21.32 0.73
CA THR A 292 -11.04 19.98 0.99
C THR A 292 -12.55 19.93 0.74
N PRO A 293 -13.09 18.81 0.22
CA PRO A 293 -14.54 18.60 0.16
C PRO A 293 -15.16 18.26 1.51
N LEU A 294 -14.34 18.07 2.55
CA LEU A 294 -14.77 17.60 3.86
C LEU A 294 -15.10 18.77 4.79
N SER A 295 -16.16 18.62 5.58
CA SER A 295 -16.40 19.54 6.69
C SER A 295 -15.28 19.43 7.75
N PRO A 296 -15.12 20.44 8.63
CA PRO A 296 -14.20 20.33 9.75
C PRO A 296 -14.50 19.12 10.66
N GLY A 297 -15.78 18.78 10.86
CA GLY A 297 -16.20 17.60 11.62
C GLY A 297 -15.79 16.29 10.95
N GLN A 298 -15.93 16.20 9.63
CA GLN A 298 -15.53 15.04 8.83
C GLN A 298 -14.01 14.87 8.76
N THR A 299 -13.26 15.97 8.60
CA THR A 299 -11.79 15.94 8.63
C THR A 299 -11.30 15.38 9.97
N ARG A 300 -11.82 15.87 11.10
CA ARG A 300 -11.45 15.34 12.42
C ARG A 300 -11.86 13.87 12.56
N ARG A 301 -13.07 13.50 12.11
CA ARG A 301 -13.58 12.11 12.15
C ARG A 301 -12.63 11.13 11.46
N LEU A 302 -12.17 11.44 10.25
CA LEU A 302 -11.26 10.59 9.48
C LEU A 302 -9.90 10.46 10.16
N CYS A 303 -9.26 11.60 10.42
CA CYS A 303 -7.91 11.61 10.97
C CYS A 303 -7.86 10.95 12.34
N SER A 304 -8.78 11.33 13.24
CA SER A 304 -8.84 10.73 14.58
C SER A 304 -9.18 9.24 14.51
N GLY A 305 -9.98 8.81 13.53
CA GLY A 305 -10.23 7.40 13.25
C GLY A 305 -8.93 6.65 12.96
N ILE A 306 -8.11 7.17 12.04
CA ILE A 306 -6.81 6.58 11.67
C ILE A 306 -5.88 6.45 12.87
N ALA A 307 -5.66 7.54 13.62
CA ALA A 307 -4.77 7.50 14.78
C ALA A 307 -5.30 6.56 15.88
N ARG A 308 -6.61 6.62 16.16
CA ARG A 308 -7.27 5.73 17.12
C ARG A 308 -7.16 4.27 16.71
N HIS A 309 -7.32 3.95 15.43
CA HIS A 309 -7.20 2.59 14.91
C HIS A 309 -5.86 1.98 15.30
N PHE A 310 -4.76 2.67 15.00
CA PHE A 310 -3.42 2.17 15.34
C PHE A 310 -3.18 2.10 16.86
N VAL A 311 -3.65 3.09 17.64
CA VAL A 311 -3.54 3.05 19.11
C VAL A 311 -4.30 1.86 19.71
N GLN A 312 -5.48 1.54 19.18
CA GLN A 312 -6.26 0.38 19.63
C GLN A 312 -5.63 -0.97 19.26
N HIS A 313 -4.77 -0.99 18.23
CA HIS A 313 -4.01 -2.16 17.81
C HIS A 313 -2.58 -2.21 18.38
N GLY A 314 -2.30 -1.41 19.43
CA GLY A 314 -1.04 -1.48 20.17
C GLY A 314 0.12 -0.70 19.54
N VAL A 315 -0.16 0.38 18.81
CA VAL A 315 0.86 1.31 18.28
C VAL A 315 0.74 2.66 18.99
N PRO A 316 1.80 3.19 19.63
CA PRO A 316 3.15 2.64 19.71
C PRO A 316 3.25 1.40 20.62
N ASP A 317 4.40 0.72 20.57
CA ASP A 317 4.69 -0.47 21.38
C ASP A 317 4.78 -0.16 22.88
N GLU A 318 5.06 -1.19 23.70
CA GLU A 318 5.17 -1.05 25.16
C GLU A 318 6.28 -0.10 25.64
N ARG A 319 7.25 0.24 24.78
CA ARG A 319 8.30 1.21 25.04
C ARG A 319 7.91 2.63 24.60
N GLY A 320 6.75 2.78 23.97
CA GLY A 320 6.29 4.02 23.35
C GLY A 320 6.90 4.28 21.98
N LEU A 321 7.50 3.27 21.34
CA LEU A 321 8.15 3.40 20.04
C LEU A 321 7.28 2.91 18.88
N LEU A 322 7.44 3.55 17.72
CA LEU A 322 6.87 3.08 16.47
C LEU A 322 7.77 1.99 15.86
N THR A 323 7.21 0.80 15.66
CA THR A 323 7.96 -0.38 15.19
C THR A 323 8.06 -0.45 13.66
N LEU A 324 9.05 -1.20 13.15
CA LEU A 324 9.20 -1.52 11.72
C LEU A 324 8.17 -2.56 11.27
N GLY A 325 6.94 -2.11 10.98
CA GLY A 325 5.82 -2.97 10.60
C GLY A 325 4.48 -2.24 10.55
N TRP A 326 3.36 -2.96 10.64
CA TRP A 326 2.01 -2.37 10.52
C TRP A 326 1.30 -2.21 11.87
N TYR A 327 1.09 -3.30 12.61
CA TYR A 327 0.64 -3.24 14.02
C TYR A 327 1.80 -3.53 14.95
N ASP A 328 2.50 -4.63 14.71
CA ASP A 328 3.77 -4.96 15.36
C ASP A 328 4.91 -4.97 14.34
N THR A 329 6.12 -5.27 14.79
CA THR A 329 7.29 -5.50 13.95
C THR A 329 7.01 -6.61 12.95
N PHE A 330 7.05 -6.25 11.67
CA PHE A 330 6.90 -7.17 10.56
C PHE A 330 7.77 -6.68 9.41
N LEU A 331 9.07 -7.03 9.48
CA LEU A 331 10.08 -6.56 8.52
C LEU A 331 9.72 -6.78 7.04
N PRO A 332 9.01 -7.84 6.63
CA PRO A 332 8.70 -8.03 5.21
C PRO A 332 7.78 -6.96 4.60
N THR A 333 7.07 -6.14 5.38
CA THR A 333 6.36 -4.95 4.84
C THR A 333 7.28 -3.75 4.55
N THR A 334 8.51 -3.79 5.07
CA THR A 334 9.43 -2.65 5.00
C THR A 334 10.26 -2.68 3.74
N GLN A 335 10.73 -1.52 3.30
CA GLN A 335 11.68 -1.43 2.19
C GLN A 335 13.12 -1.53 2.72
N GLN A 336 14.08 -1.82 1.83
CA GLN A 336 15.49 -1.95 2.21
C GLN A 336 16.09 -0.66 2.81
N TYR A 337 15.51 0.50 2.49
CA TYR A 337 15.89 1.78 3.06
C TYR A 337 15.26 2.05 4.43
N SER A 338 14.35 1.21 4.93
CA SER A 338 13.69 1.43 6.22
C SER A 338 14.58 1.01 7.38
N GLY A 339 14.99 1.98 8.19
CA GLY A 339 15.73 1.81 9.45
C GLY A 339 14.86 2.07 10.68
N PRO A 340 15.41 1.97 11.91
CA PRO A 340 14.64 2.09 13.15
C PRO A 340 13.93 3.44 13.33
N GLY A 341 14.46 4.53 12.77
CA GLY A 341 13.81 5.85 12.72
C GLY A 341 12.67 5.96 11.72
N SER A 342 12.54 4.98 10.82
CA SER A 342 11.68 5.14 9.65
C SER A 342 10.20 5.27 9.95
N PRO A 343 9.65 4.49 10.89
CA PRO A 343 8.25 4.61 11.30
C PRO A 343 7.85 6.02 11.76
N TYR A 344 8.79 6.86 12.22
CA TYR A 344 8.51 8.24 12.60
C TYR A 344 8.19 9.16 11.41
N TRP A 345 8.20 8.69 10.17
CA TRP A 345 7.49 9.43 9.11
C TRP A 345 5.98 9.56 9.38
N ALA A 346 5.44 8.80 10.35
CA ALA A 346 4.14 9.05 10.97
C ALA A 346 3.92 10.51 11.40
N SER A 347 4.98 11.26 11.72
CA SER A 347 4.95 12.70 12.06
C SER A 347 4.18 13.54 11.04
N LYS A 348 4.19 13.17 9.75
CA LYS A 348 3.40 13.85 8.70
C LYS A 348 1.91 13.85 9.01
N GLY A 349 1.41 12.78 9.63
CA GLY A 349 0.03 12.65 10.08
C GLY A 349 -0.38 13.61 11.19
N PHE A 350 0.58 14.31 11.81
CA PHE A 350 0.35 15.29 12.87
C PHE A 350 0.38 16.73 12.37
N VAL A 351 0.53 16.96 11.06
CA VAL A 351 0.52 18.32 10.48
C VAL A 351 -0.74 19.11 10.83
N GLY A 352 -1.85 18.43 11.13
CA GLY A 352 -3.07 19.06 11.64
C GLY A 352 -2.88 19.85 12.93
N LEU A 353 -1.88 19.53 13.77
CA LEU A 353 -1.59 20.29 15.01
C LEU A 353 -1.19 21.74 14.73
N LEU A 354 -0.71 22.07 13.52
CA LEU A 354 -0.44 23.44 13.09
C LEU A 354 -1.71 24.31 13.02
N LEU A 355 -2.89 23.71 12.84
CA LEU A 355 -4.15 24.44 12.94
C LEU A 355 -4.31 24.95 14.37
N PRO A 356 -4.60 26.23 14.62
CA PRO A 356 -4.74 26.77 15.97
C PRO A 356 -5.78 26.03 16.82
N PRO A 357 -5.68 26.01 18.16
CA PRO A 357 -6.65 25.36 19.04
C PRO A 357 -8.11 25.79 18.80
N GLU A 358 -8.32 27.03 18.36
CA GLU A 358 -9.64 27.60 18.08
C GLU A 358 -10.19 27.22 16.69
N HIS A 359 -9.38 26.59 15.83
CA HIS A 359 -9.79 26.24 14.48
C HIS A 359 -11.05 25.34 14.50
N PRO A 360 -12.03 25.55 13.60
CA PRO A 360 -13.29 24.79 13.60
C PRO A 360 -13.12 23.27 13.57
N VAL A 361 -12.01 22.76 13.03
CA VAL A 361 -11.71 21.32 13.03
C VAL A 361 -11.62 20.73 14.44
N TRP A 362 -11.31 21.55 15.46
CA TRP A 362 -11.20 21.11 16.85
C TRP A 362 -12.48 21.33 17.67
N SER A 363 -13.43 22.14 17.17
CA SER A 363 -14.60 22.59 17.93
C SER A 363 -15.95 22.30 17.26
N ALA A 364 -16.00 22.03 15.95
CA ALA A 364 -17.20 21.58 15.26
C ALA A 364 -17.59 20.17 15.71
N PRO A 365 -18.88 19.82 15.85
CA PRO A 365 -19.31 18.44 16.09
C PRO A 365 -18.75 17.46 15.05
N GLU A 366 -18.40 16.25 15.49
CA GLU A 366 -18.00 15.18 14.58
C GLU A 366 -19.18 14.76 13.71
N GLU A 367 -18.92 14.62 12.42
CA GLU A 367 -19.91 14.33 11.37
C GLU A 367 -19.59 12.99 10.70
N SER A 368 -20.59 12.39 10.06
CA SER A 368 -20.43 11.12 9.33
C SER A 368 -19.52 11.30 8.12
N ILE A 369 -18.70 10.28 7.87
CA ILE A 369 -17.99 10.11 6.59
C ILE A 369 -18.86 9.27 5.64
N PRO A 370 -18.63 9.24 4.32
CA PRO A 370 -19.50 8.52 3.37
C PRO A 370 -19.83 7.07 3.78
N LEU A 371 -18.84 6.33 4.31
CA LEU A 371 -19.01 4.94 4.74
C LEU A 371 -19.76 4.78 6.09
N ASP A 372 -19.93 5.84 6.88
CA ASP A 372 -20.79 5.82 8.07
C ASP A 372 -22.29 5.77 7.67
N ASP A 373 -22.63 6.24 6.47
CA ASP A 373 -24.00 6.43 6.01
C ASP A 373 -24.49 5.25 5.14
N GLU A 374 -23.71 4.81 4.16
CA GLU A 374 -24.07 3.69 3.27
C GLU A 374 -22.86 3.00 2.62
N ASP A 375 -23.10 1.84 2.00
CA ASP A 375 -22.11 1.12 1.19
C ASP A 375 -21.66 1.98 0.00
N GLN A 376 -20.36 1.93 -0.33
CA GLN A 376 -19.77 2.80 -1.35
C GLN A 376 -19.20 1.99 -2.50
N ILE A 377 -19.29 2.51 -3.72
CA ILE A 377 -18.48 2.08 -4.87
C ILE A 377 -17.93 3.33 -5.54
N ARG A 378 -16.60 3.43 -5.62
CA ARG A 378 -15.89 4.57 -6.20
C ARG A 378 -14.91 4.09 -7.27
N SER A 379 -15.12 4.50 -8.51
CA SER A 379 -14.15 4.31 -9.59
C SER A 379 -13.11 5.43 -9.58
N MET A 380 -11.84 5.08 -9.72
CA MET A 380 -10.70 6.01 -9.79
C MET A 380 -9.90 5.70 -11.06
N PRO A 381 -10.30 6.22 -12.24
CA PRO A 381 -9.68 5.86 -13.51
C PRO A 381 -8.20 6.24 -13.63
N ALA A 382 -7.82 7.40 -13.06
CA ALA A 382 -6.45 7.91 -13.10
C ALA A 382 -5.42 6.93 -12.50
N PRO A 383 -5.60 6.38 -11.28
CA PRO A 383 -4.75 5.30 -10.75
C PRO A 383 -5.14 3.89 -11.25
N GLY A 384 -6.27 3.75 -11.95
CA GLY A 384 -6.75 2.46 -12.46
C GLY A 384 -7.40 1.59 -11.39
N TRP A 385 -8.14 2.19 -10.45
CA TRP A 385 -8.71 1.49 -9.30
C TRP A 385 -10.23 1.53 -9.25
N ILE A 386 -10.81 0.56 -8.56
CA ILE A 386 -12.18 0.64 -8.02
C ILE A 386 -12.10 0.32 -6.54
N VAL A 387 -12.78 1.12 -5.72
CA VAL A 387 -12.89 0.89 -4.28
C VAL A 387 -14.35 0.59 -3.97
N HIS A 388 -14.61 -0.52 -3.28
CA HIS A 388 -15.96 -0.90 -2.86
C HIS A 388 -16.00 -1.27 -1.38
N ASN A 389 -16.90 -0.60 -0.65
CA ASN A 389 -16.87 -0.54 0.79
C ASN A 389 -18.21 -0.94 1.36
N SER A 390 -18.16 -1.70 2.44
CA SER A 390 -19.34 -2.18 3.13
C SER A 390 -19.42 -1.55 4.52
N ARG A 391 -20.51 -0.85 4.79
CA ARG A 391 -20.70 -0.07 6.02
C ARG A 391 -20.76 -0.97 7.25
N HIS A 392 -21.50 -2.07 7.16
CA HIS A 392 -21.81 -2.94 8.30
C HIS A 392 -20.61 -3.76 8.77
N ASP A 393 -19.75 -4.20 7.84
CA ASP A 393 -18.57 -5.00 8.13
C ASP A 393 -17.27 -4.19 8.16
N GLN A 394 -17.35 -2.88 7.88
CA GLN A 394 -16.27 -1.89 7.97
C GLN A 394 -15.12 -2.13 6.98
N LEU A 395 -15.33 -2.99 5.98
CA LEU A 395 -14.29 -3.36 5.03
C LEU A 395 -14.23 -2.38 3.86
N VAL A 396 -13.00 -1.97 3.55
CA VAL A 396 -12.64 -1.25 2.33
C VAL A 396 -11.84 -2.20 1.46
N ARG A 397 -12.30 -2.39 0.22
CA ARG A 397 -11.68 -3.31 -0.75
C ARG A 397 -11.29 -2.50 -1.98
N LEU A 398 -10.00 -2.53 -2.32
CA LEU A 398 -9.44 -1.84 -3.48
C LEU A 398 -9.12 -2.88 -4.54
N ILE A 399 -9.70 -2.72 -5.73
CA ILE A 399 -9.40 -3.50 -6.93
C ILE A 399 -8.37 -2.73 -7.76
N ASN A 400 -7.25 -3.38 -8.07
CA ASN A 400 -6.07 -2.76 -8.67
C ASN A 400 -5.86 -3.20 -10.12
N HIS A 401 -6.14 -2.30 -11.07
CA HIS A 401 -5.87 -2.46 -12.49
C HIS A 401 -4.87 -1.44 -13.05
N GLY A 402 -4.17 -0.68 -12.21
CA GLY A 402 -3.26 0.37 -12.68
C GLY A 402 -1.97 0.55 -11.91
N ALA A 403 -1.89 0.23 -10.62
CA ALA A 403 -0.67 0.43 -9.83
C ALA A 403 0.20 -0.82 -9.83
N ASP A 404 1.44 -0.74 -10.32
CA ASP A 404 2.34 -1.90 -10.46
C ASP A 404 3.75 -1.71 -9.92
N HIS A 405 4.20 -0.46 -9.73
CA HIS A 405 5.58 -0.13 -9.37
C HIS A 405 6.62 -0.83 -10.30
N ALA A 406 6.24 -1.08 -11.56
CA ALA A 406 7.04 -1.85 -12.49
C ALA A 406 8.10 -0.97 -13.18
N PRO A 407 9.33 -1.48 -13.39
CA PRO A 407 10.38 -0.75 -14.10
C PRO A 407 9.94 -0.32 -15.50
N LEU A 408 10.21 0.93 -15.90
CA LEU A 408 9.81 1.48 -17.21
C LEU A 408 10.15 0.59 -18.40
N ALA A 409 11.36 0.02 -18.39
CA ALA A 409 11.80 -0.94 -19.38
C ALA A 409 11.31 -2.34 -19.03
N GLU A 410 10.73 -3.03 -20.01
CA GLU A 410 10.34 -4.44 -19.91
C GLU A 410 11.18 -5.24 -20.92
N PRO A 411 12.36 -5.75 -20.54
CA PRO A 411 13.26 -6.44 -21.46
C PRO A 411 12.65 -7.76 -21.97
N GLU A 412 13.05 -8.18 -23.17
CA GLU A 412 12.65 -9.48 -23.72
C GLU A 412 13.37 -10.64 -23.03
N GLY A 413 12.66 -11.75 -22.81
CA GLY A 413 13.23 -13.02 -22.34
C GLY A 413 13.58 -13.13 -20.86
N VAL A 414 13.34 -12.08 -20.05
CA VAL A 414 13.58 -12.10 -18.60
C VAL A 414 12.37 -11.52 -17.87
N GLU A 415 11.84 -12.25 -16.90
CA GLU A 415 10.79 -11.75 -16.01
C GLU A 415 11.31 -10.52 -15.22
N PRO A 416 10.69 -9.34 -15.36
CA PRO A 416 11.08 -8.17 -14.58
C PRO A 416 10.83 -8.41 -13.08
N PRO A 417 11.63 -7.80 -12.19
CA PRO A 417 11.35 -7.85 -10.76
C PRO A 417 9.98 -7.24 -10.47
N VAL A 418 9.24 -7.87 -9.55
CA VAL A 418 7.94 -7.40 -9.09
C VAL A 418 7.97 -7.00 -7.62
N ASP A 419 7.08 -6.08 -7.25
CA ASP A 419 6.88 -5.67 -5.87
C ASP A 419 5.56 -6.23 -5.35
N SER A 420 5.63 -7.08 -4.32
CA SER A 420 4.45 -7.70 -3.70
C SER A 420 3.47 -6.69 -3.11
N HIS A 421 3.90 -5.45 -2.91
CA HIS A 421 3.03 -4.37 -2.42
C HIS A 421 2.13 -3.79 -3.53
N TYR A 422 2.36 -4.13 -4.80
CA TYR A 422 1.63 -3.59 -5.96
C TYR A 422 1.12 -4.66 -6.95
N ASP A 423 1.70 -5.85 -6.96
CA ASP A 423 1.39 -6.88 -7.96
C ASP A 423 0.02 -7.58 -7.76
N ARG A 424 -0.74 -7.31 -6.69
CA ARG A 424 -2.04 -7.97 -6.45
C ARG A 424 -3.18 -7.31 -7.22
N LEU A 425 -4.18 -8.11 -7.58
CA LEU A 425 -5.45 -7.63 -8.15
C LEU A 425 -6.32 -6.91 -7.13
N ALA A 426 -6.15 -7.17 -5.83
CA ALA A 426 -6.92 -6.50 -4.80
C ALA A 426 -6.20 -6.40 -3.45
N TYR A 427 -6.54 -5.34 -2.71
CA TYR A 427 -6.05 -4.99 -1.37
C TYR A 427 -7.22 -4.64 -0.44
N ALA A 428 -7.00 -4.64 0.88
CA ALA A 428 -8.03 -4.27 1.85
C ALA A 428 -7.44 -3.60 3.11
N ASN A 429 -8.30 -3.00 3.93
CA ASN A 429 -7.93 -2.39 5.21
C ASN A 429 -7.68 -3.40 6.34
N HIS A 430 -8.26 -4.61 6.25
CA HIS A 430 -8.14 -5.68 7.26
C HIS A 430 -7.50 -6.98 6.75
N ALA A 431 -7.04 -7.00 5.51
CA ALA A 431 -6.33 -8.12 4.93
C ALA A 431 -5.21 -7.58 4.03
N GLY A 432 -4.03 -8.18 4.13
CA GLY A 432 -2.86 -7.80 3.34
C GLY A 432 -2.25 -9.01 2.66
N PRO A 433 -1.39 -8.80 1.65
CA PRO A 433 -0.69 -9.88 0.98
C PRO A 433 0.24 -10.64 1.93
N GLU A 434 0.57 -11.88 1.55
CA GLU A 434 1.68 -12.60 2.19
C GLU A 434 3.01 -12.10 1.60
N LEU A 435 3.93 -11.64 2.47
CA LEU A 435 5.08 -10.80 2.10
C LEU A 435 6.45 -11.41 2.41
N ALA A 436 6.60 -12.71 2.63
CA ALA A 436 7.92 -13.32 2.88
C ALA A 436 8.65 -13.76 1.59
N ASP A 437 9.98 -13.75 1.60
CA ASP A 437 10.84 -14.06 0.44
C ASP A 437 10.51 -15.40 -0.26
N ASN A 438 10.02 -16.38 0.49
CA ASN A 438 9.70 -17.73 -0.02
C ASN A 438 8.20 -18.07 0.02
N THR A 439 7.32 -17.08 0.19
CA THR A 439 5.87 -17.35 0.18
C THR A 439 5.40 -17.70 -1.23
N PRO A 440 4.46 -18.65 -1.44
CA PRO A 440 4.02 -19.08 -2.76
C PRO A 440 3.27 -18.02 -3.61
N ARG A 441 3.05 -16.80 -3.08
CA ARG A 441 2.36 -15.68 -3.76
C ARG A 441 1.03 -16.12 -4.38
N ILE A 442 0.06 -16.45 -3.53
CA ILE A 442 -1.24 -16.98 -3.96
C ILE A 442 -2.31 -15.90 -3.91
N ASP A 443 -2.26 -15.06 -2.89
CA ASP A 443 -3.32 -14.11 -2.56
C ASP A 443 -3.55 -13.11 -3.70
N ASN A 444 -4.82 -12.90 -4.05
CA ASN A 444 -5.29 -11.94 -5.06
C ASN A 444 -4.49 -11.93 -6.39
N LEU A 445 -4.11 -13.10 -6.88
CA LEU A 445 -3.45 -13.28 -8.17
C LEU A 445 -4.20 -14.27 -9.07
N VAL A 446 -4.01 -14.11 -10.38
CA VAL A 446 -4.30 -15.14 -11.40
C VAL A 446 -2.96 -15.45 -12.06
N SER A 447 -2.41 -16.64 -11.79
CA SER A 447 -1.04 -17.00 -12.16
C SER A 447 -0.99 -18.35 -12.87
N LEU A 448 -0.02 -18.51 -13.77
CA LEU A 448 0.42 -19.81 -14.26
C LEU A 448 1.30 -20.49 -13.20
N VAL A 449 1.22 -21.81 -13.11
CA VAL A 449 2.05 -22.65 -12.24
C VAL A 449 2.56 -23.83 -13.05
N ASP A 450 3.87 -24.03 -13.10
CA ASP A 450 4.45 -25.16 -13.82
C ASP A 450 4.55 -26.44 -12.97
N GLN A 451 5.07 -27.50 -13.58
CA GLN A 451 5.22 -28.81 -12.93
C GLN A 451 6.23 -28.82 -11.79
N GLN A 452 7.14 -27.84 -11.75
CA GLN A 452 8.10 -27.65 -10.66
C GLN A 452 7.54 -26.75 -9.54
N GLY A 453 6.31 -26.24 -9.69
CA GLY A 453 5.65 -25.35 -8.74
C GLY A 453 6.07 -23.89 -8.85
N ARG A 454 6.86 -23.51 -9.88
CA ARG A 454 7.17 -22.09 -10.15
C ARG A 454 5.88 -21.39 -10.57
N THR A 455 5.68 -20.19 -10.04
CA THR A 455 4.44 -19.42 -10.22
C THR A 455 4.76 -18.12 -10.95
N SER A 456 3.97 -17.77 -11.96
CA SER A 456 4.11 -16.49 -12.65
C SER A 456 3.66 -15.32 -11.77
N THR A 457 4.30 -14.18 -11.94
CA THR A 457 3.93 -12.94 -11.24
C THR A 457 3.08 -12.02 -12.09
N ARG A 458 2.50 -10.99 -11.47
CA ARG A 458 1.81 -9.90 -12.16
C ARG A 458 2.71 -8.68 -12.22
N GLY A 459 3.53 -8.62 -13.27
CA GLY A 459 4.42 -7.49 -13.55
C GLY A 459 3.67 -6.26 -14.07
N ARG A 460 4.25 -5.59 -15.08
CA ARG A 460 3.68 -4.37 -15.68
C ARG A 460 2.21 -4.54 -16.07
N ILE A 461 1.36 -3.69 -15.49
CA ILE A 461 -0.08 -3.69 -15.73
C ILE A 461 -0.39 -2.76 -16.90
N ARG A 462 -1.15 -3.27 -17.87
CA ARG A 462 -1.65 -2.50 -19.02
C ARG A 462 -3.15 -2.33 -18.89
N ARG A 463 -3.57 -1.11 -18.60
CA ARG A 463 -4.97 -0.73 -18.43
C ARG A 463 -5.72 -0.89 -19.75
N LEU A 464 -6.89 -1.54 -19.69
CA LEU A 464 -7.84 -1.60 -20.79
C LEU A 464 -9.03 -0.66 -20.55
N GLY A 465 -9.42 -0.45 -19.29
CA GLY A 465 -10.45 0.52 -18.93
C GLY A 465 -10.87 0.40 -17.47
N VAL A 466 -11.46 1.48 -16.96
CA VAL A 466 -12.15 1.52 -15.66
C VAL A 466 -13.50 2.20 -15.86
N GLY A 467 -14.57 1.45 -15.63
CA GLY A 467 -15.94 1.93 -15.57
C GLY A 467 -16.43 2.07 -14.13
N ALA A 468 -17.73 2.26 -13.96
CA ALA A 468 -18.34 2.49 -12.65
C ALA A 468 -18.22 1.27 -11.70
N ARG A 469 -18.27 0.06 -12.25
CA ARG A 469 -18.20 -1.21 -11.50
C ARG A 469 -17.27 -2.23 -12.12
N THR A 470 -16.60 -1.89 -13.21
CA THR A 470 -15.76 -2.80 -13.98
C THR A 470 -14.38 -2.20 -14.18
N ALA A 471 -13.33 -3.00 -14.01
CA ALA A 471 -11.97 -2.58 -14.31
C ALA A 471 -11.23 -3.71 -15.01
N SER A 472 -10.44 -3.37 -16.02
CA SER A 472 -9.83 -4.34 -16.92
C SER A 472 -8.36 -4.00 -17.17
N SER A 473 -7.51 -5.02 -17.11
CA SER A 473 -6.10 -4.89 -17.44
C SER A 473 -5.51 -6.21 -17.92
N TRP A 474 -4.35 -6.17 -18.56
CA TRP A 474 -3.56 -7.36 -18.82
C TRP A 474 -2.09 -7.19 -18.43
N HIS A 475 -1.41 -8.32 -18.24
CA HIS A 475 0.03 -8.37 -17.94
C HIS A 475 0.67 -9.57 -18.65
N LYS A 476 2.01 -9.56 -18.71
CA LYS A 476 2.81 -10.68 -19.20
C LYS A 476 3.17 -11.59 -18.03
N ALA A 477 2.79 -12.86 -18.10
CA ALA A 477 3.16 -13.91 -17.17
C ALA A 477 4.38 -14.68 -17.70
N TRP A 478 5.32 -14.97 -16.81
CA TRP A 478 6.55 -15.71 -17.11
C TRP A 478 6.68 -16.92 -16.18
N LEU A 479 7.32 -17.99 -16.65
CA LEU A 479 7.66 -19.17 -15.84
C LEU A 479 9.18 -19.35 -15.87
N GLY A 480 9.88 -18.54 -15.07
CA GLY A 480 11.33 -18.40 -15.15
C GLY A 480 11.73 -17.68 -16.44
N SER A 481 12.48 -18.34 -17.32
CA SER A 481 12.87 -17.80 -18.62
C SER A 481 11.90 -18.14 -19.76
N GLU A 482 10.81 -18.88 -19.48
CA GLU A 482 9.79 -19.19 -20.47
C GLU A 482 8.65 -18.17 -20.45
N GLY A 483 8.06 -17.93 -21.62
CA GLY A 483 7.05 -16.91 -21.83
C GLY A 483 7.56 -15.78 -22.75
N PRO A 484 6.89 -14.62 -22.77
CA PRO A 484 5.73 -14.26 -21.94
C PRO A 484 4.41 -14.83 -22.48
N TRP A 485 3.50 -15.18 -21.59
CA TRP A 485 2.10 -15.43 -21.93
C TRP A 485 1.20 -14.35 -21.35
N PRO A 486 0.33 -13.73 -22.15
CA PRO A 486 -0.52 -12.66 -21.63
C PRO A 486 -1.74 -13.18 -20.84
N ILE A 487 -1.95 -12.59 -19.67
CA ILE A 487 -3.11 -12.80 -18.81
C ILE A 487 -3.89 -11.50 -18.76
N GLU A 488 -5.12 -11.54 -19.28
CA GLU A 488 -6.09 -10.44 -19.18
C GLU A 488 -7.09 -10.76 -18.10
N THR A 489 -7.49 -9.76 -17.33
CA THR A 489 -8.50 -9.90 -16.29
C THR A 489 -9.37 -8.67 -16.24
N THR A 490 -10.68 -8.91 -16.20
CA THR A 490 -11.72 -7.93 -15.92
C THR A 490 -12.35 -8.28 -14.59
N SER A 491 -12.34 -7.32 -13.65
CA SER A 491 -13.02 -7.41 -12.36
C SER A 491 -14.34 -6.65 -12.41
N ILE A 492 -15.40 -7.25 -11.87
CA ILE A 492 -16.74 -6.67 -11.70
C ILE A 492 -17.05 -6.63 -10.21
N VAL A 493 -17.43 -5.47 -9.66
CA VAL A 493 -17.81 -5.35 -8.25
C VAL A 493 -19.32 -5.27 -8.06
N HIS A 494 -19.83 -6.02 -7.08
CA HIS A 494 -21.25 -6.00 -6.69
C HIS A 494 -21.40 -6.24 -5.19
N GLY A 495 -21.73 -5.19 -4.43
CA GLY A 495 -21.72 -5.26 -2.95
C GLY A 495 -20.33 -5.63 -2.44
N SER A 496 -20.23 -6.65 -1.59
CA SER A 496 -18.95 -7.18 -1.07
C SER A 496 -18.22 -8.14 -2.02
N LEU A 497 -18.83 -8.48 -3.16
CA LEU A 497 -18.33 -9.45 -4.12
C LEU A 497 -17.49 -8.79 -5.22
N GLU A 498 -16.38 -9.43 -5.57
CA GLU A 498 -15.66 -9.21 -6.83
C GLU A 498 -15.80 -10.47 -7.71
N ILE A 499 -16.21 -10.31 -8.96
CA ILE A 499 -16.18 -11.37 -9.96
C ILE A 499 -15.04 -11.07 -10.93
N ARG A 500 -14.17 -12.04 -11.17
CA ARG A 500 -13.03 -11.93 -12.08
C ARG A 500 -13.25 -12.84 -13.29
N ALA A 501 -13.25 -12.23 -14.46
CA ALA A 501 -13.23 -12.92 -15.74
C ALA A 501 -11.83 -12.76 -16.36
N SER A 502 -11.15 -13.88 -16.62
CA SER A 502 -9.76 -13.89 -17.08
C SER A 502 -9.61 -14.68 -18.37
N LEU A 503 -8.82 -14.13 -19.30
CA LEU A 503 -8.35 -14.82 -20.50
C LEU A 503 -6.86 -15.11 -20.28
N VAL A 504 -6.55 -16.38 -20.12
CA VAL A 504 -5.22 -16.87 -19.77
C VAL A 504 -4.63 -17.59 -20.97
N GLU A 505 -3.46 -17.13 -21.40
CA GLU A 505 -2.59 -17.91 -22.27
C GLU A 505 -1.48 -18.53 -21.43
N GLY A 506 -0.93 -19.67 -21.86
CA GLY A 506 0.04 -20.41 -21.07
C GLY A 506 0.52 -21.68 -21.77
N PRO A 507 1.60 -22.31 -21.31
CA PRO A 507 2.09 -23.55 -21.89
C PRO A 507 1.16 -24.73 -21.55
N PRO A 508 1.13 -25.78 -22.37
CA PRO A 508 0.40 -27.01 -22.04
C PRO A 508 0.94 -27.65 -20.77
N ALA A 509 0.07 -28.36 -20.04
CA ALA A 509 0.40 -29.08 -18.81
C ALA A 509 0.88 -28.20 -17.64
N SER A 510 0.66 -26.88 -17.73
CA SER A 510 0.70 -25.97 -16.58
C SER A 510 -0.68 -25.92 -15.89
N LEU A 511 -0.73 -25.33 -14.71
CA LEU A 511 -1.97 -24.99 -14.01
C LEU A 511 -2.18 -23.48 -14.05
N VAL A 512 -3.43 -23.04 -14.09
CA VAL A 512 -3.80 -21.71 -13.65
C VAL A 512 -4.21 -21.79 -12.18
N ARG A 513 -3.69 -20.88 -11.35
CA ARG A 513 -4.07 -20.72 -9.95
C ARG A 513 -4.65 -19.33 -9.73
N SER A 514 -5.78 -19.26 -9.05
CA SER A 514 -6.45 -17.99 -8.71
C SER A 514 -6.75 -17.91 -7.22
N GLY A 515 -6.26 -16.88 -6.55
CA GLY A 515 -6.39 -16.73 -5.10
C GLY A 515 -7.30 -15.58 -4.66
N GLY A 516 -7.91 -15.76 -3.50
CA GLY A 516 -8.62 -14.70 -2.78
C GLY A 516 -7.70 -13.92 -1.85
N TYR A 517 -8.28 -13.24 -0.85
CA TYR A 517 -7.51 -12.53 0.16
C TYR A 517 -6.83 -13.51 1.13
N ALA A 518 -5.59 -13.21 1.53
CA ALA A 518 -4.98 -13.81 2.71
C ALA A 518 -5.57 -13.17 3.98
N VAL A 519 -6.30 -13.95 4.76
CA VAL A 519 -6.78 -13.50 6.08
C VAL A 519 -5.82 -13.98 7.15
N ALA A 520 -5.47 -13.12 8.10
CA ALA A 520 -4.51 -13.44 9.15
C ALA A 520 -4.99 -13.06 10.54
N ALA A 521 -4.52 -13.79 11.55
CA ALA A 521 -4.85 -13.60 12.95
C ALA A 521 -3.76 -14.17 13.87
N ASN A 522 -3.93 -13.96 15.18
CA ASN A 522 -3.09 -14.53 16.22
C ASN A 522 -3.24 -16.04 16.38
N THR A 523 -4.33 -16.60 15.86
CA THR A 523 -4.59 -18.04 15.81
C THR A 523 -4.85 -18.47 14.38
N LEU A 524 -4.53 -19.72 14.08
CA LEU A 524 -4.72 -20.30 12.75
C LEU A 524 -6.18 -20.17 12.27
N PRO A 525 -6.46 -19.49 11.15
CA PRO A 525 -7.83 -19.37 10.63
C PRO A 525 -8.46 -20.74 10.32
N ALA A 526 -9.75 -20.88 10.58
CA ALA A 526 -10.53 -22.03 10.14
C ALA A 526 -10.55 -22.05 8.61
N ALA A 527 -10.42 -23.22 7.99
CA ALA A 527 -10.35 -23.31 6.54
C ALA A 527 -11.01 -24.57 6.01
N THR A 528 -11.74 -24.42 4.90
CA THR A 528 -12.49 -25.49 4.24
C THR A 528 -12.43 -25.32 2.73
N ALA A 529 -12.51 -26.42 1.98
CA ALA A 529 -12.64 -26.43 0.54
C ALA A 529 -13.54 -27.59 0.13
N GLY A 530 -14.21 -27.47 -1.01
CA GLY A 530 -15.12 -28.50 -1.50
C GLY A 530 -15.61 -28.26 -2.92
N SER A 531 -16.51 -29.14 -3.37
CA SER A 531 -17.27 -28.99 -4.60
C SER A 531 -18.76 -29.04 -4.29
N ALA A 532 -19.54 -28.16 -4.91
CA ALA A 532 -20.99 -28.16 -4.82
C ALA A 532 -21.54 -29.22 -5.78
N ALA A 533 -21.87 -30.42 -5.29
CA ALA A 533 -22.51 -31.44 -6.13
C ALA A 533 -23.82 -30.87 -6.72
N ALA A 534 -24.01 -31.01 -8.04
CA ALA A 534 -25.28 -30.71 -8.68
C ALA A 534 -26.40 -31.47 -7.96
N GLY A 535 -27.45 -30.74 -7.55
CA GLY A 535 -28.34 -31.12 -6.46
C GLY A 535 -28.81 -32.58 -6.41
N ALA A 536 -28.58 -33.23 -5.28
CA ALA A 536 -29.48 -34.25 -4.78
C ALA A 536 -30.41 -33.58 -3.76
N ALA A 537 -31.68 -33.42 -4.12
CA ALA A 537 -32.73 -33.06 -3.17
C ALA A 537 -32.67 -34.03 -1.97
N GLY A 538 -32.25 -33.53 -0.81
CA GLY A 538 -32.20 -34.32 0.41
C GLY A 538 -33.63 -34.57 0.93
N PRO A 539 -33.98 -35.81 1.34
CA PRO A 539 -35.23 -36.02 2.04
C PRO A 539 -35.09 -35.54 3.49
N THR A 540 -35.99 -34.65 3.87
CA THR A 540 -36.65 -34.49 5.19
C THR A 540 -35.86 -34.84 6.47
N LEU A 541 -35.69 -33.80 7.28
CA LEU A 541 -35.42 -33.83 8.73
C LEU A 541 -36.14 -34.97 9.47
N GLY A 542 -35.35 -35.88 10.05
CA GLY A 542 -35.77 -36.80 11.10
C GLY A 542 -34.95 -36.53 12.36
N SER A 543 -35.62 -36.16 13.45
CA SER A 543 -35.00 -35.89 14.75
C SER A 543 -34.43 -37.15 15.39
N SER A 544 -33.23 -37.06 15.99
CA SER A 544 -32.94 -37.84 17.21
C SER A 544 -31.81 -37.20 18.03
N ARG A 545 -32.15 -36.93 19.29
CA ARG A 545 -31.26 -36.54 20.40
C ARG A 545 -30.68 -37.80 21.07
N ALA A 546 -29.42 -37.71 21.49
CA ALA A 546 -28.70 -38.43 22.57
C ALA A 546 -27.26 -38.68 22.06
N GLY A 547 -26.16 -38.33 22.73
CA GLY A 547 -25.84 -38.33 24.15
C GLY A 547 -24.65 -39.28 24.35
N GLY A 548 -23.51 -38.80 24.85
CA GLY A 548 -22.39 -39.69 25.20
C GLY A 548 -21.00 -39.04 25.22
N THR A 549 -20.53 -38.74 26.41
CA THR A 549 -19.15 -38.40 26.83
C THR A 549 -18.19 -39.57 26.78
N THR A 550 -16.91 -39.32 26.42
CA THR A 550 -15.62 -39.88 26.92
C THR A 550 -14.50 -39.32 26.01
N GLY A 551 -13.31 -38.87 26.38
CA GLY A 551 -12.44 -39.08 27.53
C GLY A 551 -11.01 -39.34 27.03
N SER A 552 -10.11 -38.35 27.19
CA SER A 552 -8.67 -38.46 27.53
C SER A 552 -7.71 -39.40 26.75
N THR A 553 -6.63 -38.88 26.13
CA THR A 553 -5.21 -38.99 26.61
C THR A 553 -4.13 -38.62 25.55
N SER A 554 -3.23 -37.71 25.95
CA SER A 554 -1.74 -37.65 25.79
C SER A 554 -0.98 -38.33 24.64
N GLY A 555 0.03 -37.60 24.11
CA GLY A 555 1.30 -38.20 23.68
C GLY A 555 2.18 -37.32 22.78
N PHE A 556 3.08 -36.52 23.38
CA PHE A 556 4.28 -35.97 22.72
C PHE A 556 5.34 -37.07 22.55
N PRO A 557 6.30 -36.89 21.62
CA PRO A 557 7.68 -36.79 22.10
C PRO A 557 8.52 -35.70 21.41
N GLU A 558 9.42 -35.12 22.21
CA GLU A 558 10.63 -34.38 21.82
C GLU A 558 11.79 -35.34 21.47
N ALA A 559 12.72 -34.84 20.64
CA ALA A 559 14.19 -35.01 20.67
C ALA A 559 14.72 -34.91 19.21
N GLY A 560 15.84 -34.26 18.86
CA GLY A 560 16.91 -33.62 19.63
C GLY A 560 17.90 -32.94 18.66
N ALA A 561 18.77 -32.10 19.21
CA ALA A 561 19.77 -31.30 18.51
C ALA A 561 21.15 -31.98 18.37
N ALA A 562 21.94 -31.59 17.36
CA ALA A 562 23.43 -31.57 17.32
C ALA A 562 23.89 -31.05 15.93
N THR A 563 24.40 -29.81 15.78
CA THR A 563 25.83 -29.38 15.74
C THR A 563 26.70 -29.94 14.59
N GLY A 564 27.27 -29.04 13.77
CA GLY A 564 28.19 -29.27 12.62
C GLY A 564 29.62 -29.72 13.01
N PRO A 565 30.73 -29.34 12.31
CA PRO A 565 30.93 -28.43 11.16
C PRO A 565 31.98 -28.92 10.10
N THR A 566 32.54 -27.99 9.29
CA THR A 566 33.79 -28.01 8.45
C THR A 566 33.65 -28.50 6.99
N SER A 567 34.37 -28.05 5.95
CA SER A 567 35.26 -26.89 5.63
C SER A 567 35.82 -27.10 4.19
N GLY A 568 36.09 -26.03 3.42
CA GLY A 568 37.06 -25.95 2.31
C GLY A 568 36.72 -26.67 0.98
N SER A 569 37.20 -26.31 -0.21
CA SER A 569 37.99 -25.19 -0.75
C SER A 569 38.24 -25.46 -2.25
N ALA A 570 38.36 -24.39 -3.04
CA ALA A 570 39.20 -24.18 -4.23
C ALA A 570 39.00 -24.94 -5.59
N GLU A 571 38.70 -24.12 -6.60
CA GLU A 571 39.39 -23.89 -7.90
C GLU A 571 39.58 -24.96 -9.00
N ALA A 572 39.37 -24.43 -10.23
CA ALA A 572 40.16 -24.56 -11.47
C ALA A 572 39.71 -25.52 -12.59
N GLY A 573 39.41 -24.89 -13.74
CA GLY A 573 40.16 -25.13 -14.99
C GLY A 573 39.47 -25.92 -16.10
N GLY A 574 39.56 -25.42 -17.35
CA GLY A 574 39.55 -26.29 -18.53
C GLY A 574 38.75 -25.84 -19.75
N THR A 575 39.38 -25.04 -20.60
CA THR A 575 39.03 -24.75 -22.00
C THR A 575 39.07 -25.98 -22.91
N THR A 576 38.28 -26.01 -24.02
CA THR A 576 38.71 -26.20 -25.44
C THR A 576 37.50 -26.50 -26.37
N GLY A 577 37.44 -25.84 -27.54
CA GLY A 577 36.50 -26.14 -28.67
C GLY A 577 37.02 -27.28 -29.57
N PRO A 578 36.76 -27.32 -30.91
CA PRO A 578 35.80 -26.58 -31.76
C PRO A 578 35.05 -27.43 -32.87
N SER A 579 34.00 -26.85 -33.48
CA SER A 579 33.55 -26.89 -34.93
C SER A 579 33.40 -28.22 -35.74
N PRO A 580 32.89 -28.23 -37.00
CA PRO A 580 31.74 -27.54 -37.63
C PRO A 580 30.90 -28.45 -38.59
N ALA A 581 29.79 -27.96 -39.17
CA ALA A 581 29.29 -28.19 -40.55
C ALA A 581 27.80 -27.76 -40.65
N ALA A 582 27.46 -26.65 -41.31
CA ALA A 582 27.26 -26.46 -42.75
C ALA A 582 25.97 -27.10 -43.30
N GLY A 583 25.05 -26.26 -43.80
CA GLY A 583 23.88 -26.69 -44.56
C GLY A 583 22.79 -25.62 -44.68
N SER A 584 23.03 -24.59 -45.50
CA SER A 584 22.05 -23.59 -45.95
C SER A 584 21.46 -23.95 -47.32
N ASN A 585 20.15 -23.77 -47.49
CA ASN A 585 19.44 -23.29 -48.69
C ASN A 585 17.93 -23.40 -48.43
N SER A 586 17.19 -22.30 -48.29
CA SER A 586 16.70 -21.35 -49.32
C SER A 586 15.53 -21.90 -50.15
N GLY A 587 14.39 -21.18 -50.14
CA GLY A 587 13.25 -21.45 -51.02
C GLY A 587 11.89 -20.95 -50.51
N SER A 588 11.63 -19.66 -50.66
CA SER A 588 10.27 -19.13 -50.92
C SER A 588 10.23 -18.71 -52.42
N PRO A 589 9.12 -18.25 -53.03
CA PRO A 589 7.69 -18.28 -52.66
C PRO A 589 6.79 -18.76 -53.82
N SER A 590 5.47 -18.91 -53.61
CA SER A 590 4.49 -18.49 -54.64
C SER A 590 3.07 -18.39 -54.10
N THR A 591 2.41 -17.36 -54.62
CA THR A 591 1.05 -16.88 -54.43
C THR A 591 0.06 -17.60 -55.34
N SER A 592 -1.21 -17.70 -54.95
CA SER A 592 -2.34 -17.34 -55.82
C SER A 592 -3.68 -17.38 -55.07
N ALA A 593 -4.49 -16.37 -55.38
CA ALA A 593 -5.84 -16.13 -54.90
C ALA A 593 -6.88 -16.91 -55.73
N GLY A 594 -8.08 -17.11 -55.18
CA GLY A 594 -9.22 -17.51 -56.01
C GLY A 594 -10.50 -17.95 -55.29
N ALA A 595 -11.41 -16.99 -55.14
CA ALA A 595 -12.86 -17.09 -55.32
C ALA A 595 -13.79 -17.74 -54.26
N ALA A 596 -14.90 -17.03 -54.08
CA ALA A 596 -16.06 -17.25 -53.24
C ALA A 596 -16.95 -18.43 -53.70
N ALA A 597 -17.73 -19.01 -52.78
CA ALA A 597 -19.20 -18.97 -52.80
C ALA A 597 -19.88 -19.87 -51.74
N SER A 598 -21.06 -19.39 -51.33
CA SER A 598 -22.25 -20.12 -50.86
C SER A 598 -22.42 -20.37 -49.36
N ALA A 599 -23.47 -19.71 -48.86
CA ALA A 599 -24.16 -19.99 -47.61
C ALA A 599 -25.08 -21.20 -47.79
N THR A 600 -25.06 -22.12 -46.82
CA THR A 600 -26.21 -22.93 -46.42
C THR A 600 -26.10 -23.13 -44.92
N GLY A 601 -27.19 -22.80 -44.21
CA GLY A 601 -27.22 -22.80 -42.76
C GLY A 601 -27.25 -24.20 -42.17
N ASP A 602 -26.72 -24.29 -40.95
CA ASP A 602 -27.12 -25.29 -39.99
C ASP A 602 -27.17 -24.59 -38.63
N VAL A 603 -28.38 -24.31 -38.15
CA VAL A 603 -28.61 -23.86 -36.78
C VAL A 603 -28.57 -25.12 -35.93
N SER A 604 -27.38 -25.58 -35.60
CA SER A 604 -27.20 -26.54 -34.53
C SER A 604 -27.46 -25.79 -33.22
N ALA A 605 -28.60 -26.11 -32.59
CA ALA A 605 -28.84 -25.77 -31.20
C ALA A 605 -27.69 -26.38 -30.38
N GLY A 606 -26.73 -25.55 -30.01
CA GLY A 606 -25.63 -25.92 -29.13
C GLY A 606 -26.22 -26.44 -27.83
N MET A 607 -25.98 -27.72 -27.55
CA MET A 607 -26.24 -28.32 -26.25
C MET A 607 -25.48 -27.48 -25.21
N SER A 608 -26.23 -26.82 -24.32
CA SER A 608 -25.72 -26.25 -23.08
C SER A 608 -24.85 -27.31 -22.39
N ALA A 609 -23.54 -27.04 -22.33
CA ALA A 609 -22.62 -27.87 -21.58
C ALA A 609 -23.08 -27.82 -20.11
N SER A 610 -23.44 -28.98 -19.55
CA SER A 610 -23.84 -29.07 -18.15
C SER A 610 -22.71 -28.52 -17.29
N SER A 611 -22.96 -27.47 -16.51
CA SER A 611 -21.99 -26.84 -15.64
C SER A 611 -21.37 -27.87 -14.71
N ALA A 612 -20.05 -28.04 -14.76
CA ALA A 612 -19.34 -28.80 -13.74
C ALA A 612 -19.69 -28.24 -12.34
N PRO A 613 -19.73 -29.08 -11.30
CA PRO A 613 -20.03 -28.63 -9.94
C PRO A 613 -19.06 -27.51 -9.53
N ALA A 614 -19.58 -26.39 -9.04
CA ALA A 614 -18.76 -25.25 -8.62
C ALA A 614 -17.81 -25.68 -7.49
N VAL A 615 -16.50 -25.45 -7.69
CA VAL A 615 -15.47 -25.68 -6.65
C VAL A 615 -15.27 -24.41 -5.84
N TRP A 616 -14.99 -24.54 -4.55
CA TRP A 616 -14.86 -23.40 -3.66
C TRP A 616 -13.86 -23.67 -2.52
N ALA A 617 -13.29 -22.59 -1.99
CA ALA A 617 -12.48 -22.61 -0.78
C ALA A 617 -12.77 -21.37 0.07
N SER A 618 -12.64 -21.53 1.39
CA SER A 618 -12.90 -20.47 2.35
C SER A 618 -11.95 -20.56 3.55
N ALA A 619 -11.55 -19.40 4.04
CA ALA A 619 -10.78 -19.22 5.27
C ALA A 619 -11.43 -18.15 6.14
N ARG A 620 -11.56 -18.39 7.44
CA ARG A 620 -12.20 -17.47 8.40
C ARG A 620 -11.40 -17.35 9.69
N THR A 621 -11.12 -16.12 10.12
CA THR A 621 -10.44 -15.86 11.40
C THR A 621 -11.40 -16.03 12.57
N ALA A 622 -10.86 -16.11 13.79
CA ALA A 622 -11.69 -16.18 15.01
C ALA A 622 -12.51 -14.90 15.23
N GLU A 623 -12.00 -13.76 14.77
CA GLU A 623 -12.62 -12.43 14.78
C GLU A 623 -13.63 -12.24 13.64
N GLY A 624 -13.86 -13.29 12.85
CA GLY A 624 -14.95 -13.40 11.89
C GLY A 624 -14.64 -12.88 10.48
N LEU A 625 -13.42 -12.42 10.20
CA LEU A 625 -13.04 -12.03 8.84
C LEU A 625 -12.92 -13.28 7.97
N GLN A 626 -13.72 -13.35 6.91
CA GLN A 626 -13.81 -14.47 5.99
C GLN A 626 -13.33 -14.04 4.59
N SER A 627 -12.46 -14.85 4.00
CA SER A 627 -12.09 -14.82 2.58
C SER A 627 -12.64 -16.08 1.91
N SER A 628 -13.27 -15.95 0.75
CA SER A 628 -13.79 -17.08 -0.02
C SER A 628 -13.55 -16.90 -1.51
N VAL A 629 -13.29 -18.00 -2.19
CA VAL A 629 -13.23 -18.07 -3.65
C VAL A 629 -14.14 -19.16 -4.17
N VAL A 630 -14.83 -18.87 -5.27
CA VAL A 630 -15.81 -19.78 -5.89
C VAL A 630 -15.58 -19.81 -7.39
N GLY A 631 -15.26 -20.98 -7.93
CA GLY A 631 -15.09 -21.20 -9.36
C GLY A 631 -16.43 -21.26 -10.06
N LEU A 632 -16.69 -20.30 -10.95
CA LEU A 632 -17.95 -20.17 -11.70
C LEU A 632 -17.82 -20.77 -13.11
N HIS A 633 -16.62 -20.72 -13.70
CA HIS A 633 -16.33 -21.33 -14.99
C HIS A 633 -14.85 -21.75 -15.10
N GLY A 634 -14.60 -22.95 -15.62
CA GLY A 634 -13.27 -23.46 -15.99
C GLY A 634 -12.38 -24.01 -14.87
N TYR A 635 -12.69 -23.77 -13.60
CA TYR A 635 -11.93 -24.31 -12.46
C TYR A 635 -12.33 -25.75 -12.11
N THR A 636 -11.35 -26.56 -11.70
CA THR A 636 -11.54 -28.00 -11.43
C THR A 636 -11.21 -28.41 -9.99
N SER A 637 -10.44 -27.60 -9.26
CA SER A 637 -10.15 -27.87 -7.85
C SER A 637 -10.03 -26.60 -7.01
N ALA A 638 -10.12 -26.76 -5.70
CA ALA A 638 -9.98 -25.68 -4.73
C ALA A 638 -9.14 -26.15 -3.53
N GLY A 639 -8.46 -25.21 -2.88
CA GLY A 639 -7.62 -25.49 -1.72
C GLY A 639 -7.38 -24.24 -0.88
N VAL A 640 -6.70 -24.43 0.25
CA VAL A 640 -6.31 -23.32 1.13
C VAL A 640 -4.84 -23.45 1.48
N HIS A 641 -4.07 -22.40 1.20
CA HIS A 641 -2.70 -22.27 1.67
C HIS A 641 -2.68 -21.70 3.08
N ARG A 642 -1.77 -22.17 3.94
CA ARG A 642 -1.59 -21.68 5.30
C ARG A 642 -0.16 -21.16 5.46
N GLY A 643 -0.03 -19.92 5.94
CA GLY A 643 1.25 -19.27 6.19
C GLY A 643 1.51 -19.05 7.68
N LEU A 644 2.80 -18.99 8.06
CA LEU A 644 3.25 -18.65 9.41
C LEU A 644 4.31 -17.54 9.32
N GLY A 645 4.07 -16.41 9.99
CA GLY A 645 4.99 -15.27 10.04
C GLY A 645 5.14 -14.54 8.71
N VAL A 646 4.16 -14.64 7.81
CA VAL A 646 4.21 -14.09 6.45
C VAL A 646 3.24 -12.95 6.20
N ASN A 647 2.44 -12.53 7.19
CA ASN A 647 1.40 -11.52 7.02
C ASN A 647 1.44 -10.45 8.12
N ALA A 648 1.20 -9.19 7.77
CA ALA A 648 1.27 -8.06 8.69
C ALA A 648 0.11 -7.98 9.71
N PHE A 649 -0.99 -8.69 9.46
CA PHE A 649 -2.18 -8.68 10.31
C PHE A 649 -2.18 -9.79 11.37
N GLY A 650 -1.21 -10.71 11.33
CA GLY A 650 -1.06 -11.73 12.35
C GLY A 650 -0.09 -12.85 11.95
N PRO A 651 0.42 -13.61 12.93
CA PRO A 651 1.38 -14.67 12.70
C PRO A 651 0.81 -15.82 11.87
N HIS A 652 -0.50 -16.08 11.89
CA HIS A 652 -1.09 -17.16 11.10
C HIS A 652 -1.97 -16.61 9.99
N SER A 653 -1.71 -16.99 8.75
CA SER A 653 -2.52 -16.64 7.60
C SER A 653 -3.15 -17.86 6.93
N ALA A 654 -4.26 -17.64 6.22
CA ALA A 654 -4.86 -18.61 5.34
C ALA A 654 -5.40 -17.94 4.07
N THR A 655 -5.07 -18.53 2.92
CA THR A 655 -5.36 -17.99 1.59
C THR A 655 -6.11 -19.04 0.76
N PRO A 656 -7.42 -18.86 0.51
CA PRO A 656 -8.18 -19.78 -0.32
C PRO A 656 -7.85 -19.56 -1.81
N TYR A 657 -7.77 -20.64 -2.57
CA TYR A 657 -7.44 -20.60 -4.00
C TYR A 657 -8.18 -21.66 -4.81
N LEU A 658 -8.24 -21.43 -6.11
CA LEU A 658 -8.78 -22.33 -7.13
C LEU A 658 -7.67 -22.72 -8.11
N THR A 659 -7.79 -23.89 -8.74
CA THR A 659 -6.92 -24.27 -9.86
C THR A 659 -7.68 -24.85 -11.04
N ALA A 660 -7.10 -24.68 -12.24
CA ALA A 660 -7.54 -25.25 -13.50
C ALA A 660 -6.33 -25.76 -14.29
N PRO A 661 -6.39 -26.90 -14.99
CA PRO A 661 -5.35 -27.30 -15.92
C PRO A 661 -5.35 -26.39 -17.16
N HIS A 662 -4.17 -26.05 -17.66
CA HIS A 662 -3.99 -25.30 -18.90
C HIS A 662 -3.57 -26.23 -20.04
N THR A 663 -4.28 -26.19 -21.16
CA THR A 663 -4.10 -27.13 -22.29
C THR A 663 -3.12 -26.64 -23.35
N GLY A 664 -2.70 -25.38 -23.27
CA GLY A 664 -1.87 -24.71 -24.28
C GLY A 664 -2.67 -23.78 -25.19
N GLU A 665 -3.98 -23.96 -25.24
CA GLU A 665 -4.91 -23.04 -25.91
C GLU A 665 -5.41 -21.95 -24.94
N PRO A 666 -5.79 -20.76 -25.42
CA PRO A 666 -6.33 -19.70 -24.57
C PRO A 666 -7.53 -20.18 -23.76
N ALA A 667 -7.49 -19.99 -22.44
CA ALA A 667 -8.52 -20.42 -21.51
C ALA A 667 -9.29 -19.22 -20.94
N VAL A 668 -10.63 -19.27 -20.99
CA VAL A 668 -11.51 -18.34 -20.26
C VAL A 668 -11.82 -18.95 -18.90
N LEU A 669 -11.61 -18.17 -17.83
CA LEU A 669 -11.85 -18.57 -16.46
C LEU A 669 -12.68 -17.50 -15.75
N VAL A 670 -13.67 -17.92 -14.96
CA VAL A 670 -14.52 -16.99 -14.19
C VAL A 670 -14.61 -17.46 -12.76
N HIS A 671 -14.34 -16.59 -11.79
CA HIS A 671 -14.48 -16.88 -10.38
C HIS A 671 -14.95 -15.66 -9.58
N ALA A 672 -15.59 -15.94 -8.46
CA ALA A 672 -15.98 -14.98 -7.45
C ALA A 672 -14.95 -14.94 -6.31
N VAL A 673 -14.62 -13.75 -5.82
CA VAL A 673 -13.80 -13.48 -4.64
C VAL A 673 -14.63 -12.66 -3.65
N LEU A 674 -14.67 -13.11 -2.41
CA LEU A 674 -15.38 -12.47 -1.32
C LEU A 674 -14.41 -12.23 -0.16
N LEU A 675 -14.43 -11.02 0.40
CA LEU A 675 -13.91 -10.71 1.72
C LEU A 675 -15.07 -10.12 2.53
N THR A 676 -15.40 -10.63 3.70
CA THR A 676 -16.51 -10.09 4.52
C THR A 676 -16.32 -10.46 5.99
N ARG A 677 -17.05 -9.80 6.91
CA ARG A 677 -17.21 -10.30 8.28
C ARG A 677 -18.49 -11.11 8.49
N ASP A 678 -19.39 -11.11 7.50
CA ASP A 678 -20.59 -11.93 7.52
C ASP A 678 -20.24 -13.41 7.39
N GLU A 679 -21.03 -14.26 8.03
CA GLU A 679 -20.91 -15.69 7.83
C GLU A 679 -21.70 -16.09 6.59
N LEU A 680 -20.98 -16.31 5.48
CA LEU A 680 -21.56 -16.67 4.19
C LEU A 680 -21.06 -18.05 3.75
N ALA A 681 -21.99 -18.93 3.38
CA ALA A 681 -21.66 -20.21 2.77
C ALA A 681 -21.19 -19.96 1.31
N PRO A 682 -19.96 -20.34 0.92
CA PRO A 682 -19.47 -20.12 -0.44
C PRO A 682 -20.37 -20.74 -1.52
N GLN A 683 -21.08 -21.82 -1.20
CA GLN A 683 -22.04 -22.48 -2.09
C GLN A 683 -23.21 -21.56 -2.47
N ALA A 684 -23.69 -20.73 -1.54
CA ALA A 684 -24.79 -19.80 -1.80
C ALA A 684 -24.39 -18.72 -2.83
N LEU A 685 -23.11 -18.36 -2.91
CA LEU A 685 -22.60 -17.47 -3.96
C LEU A 685 -22.67 -18.13 -5.34
N ALA A 686 -22.32 -19.42 -5.43
CA ALA A 686 -22.40 -20.16 -6.69
C ALA A 686 -23.84 -20.28 -7.20
N GLU A 687 -24.81 -20.42 -6.30
CA GLU A 687 -26.23 -20.50 -6.66
C GLU A 687 -26.82 -19.16 -7.10
N GLY A 688 -26.25 -18.04 -6.62
CA GLY A 688 -26.75 -16.70 -6.89
C GLY A 688 -26.16 -15.99 -8.11
N ILE A 689 -25.16 -16.58 -8.77
CA ILE A 689 -24.45 -16.00 -9.91
C ILE A 689 -24.54 -16.96 -11.10
N ASP A 690 -25.20 -16.55 -12.18
CA ASP A 690 -25.22 -17.30 -13.44
C ASP A 690 -24.12 -16.79 -14.37
N VAL A 691 -23.36 -17.69 -14.97
CA VAL A 691 -22.26 -17.36 -15.90
C VAL A 691 -22.43 -18.16 -17.17
N GLN A 692 -22.59 -17.46 -18.29
CA GLN A 692 -22.64 -18.03 -19.63
C GLN A 692 -21.41 -17.56 -20.40
N VAL A 693 -20.68 -18.51 -21.01
CA VAL A 693 -19.47 -18.23 -21.78
C VAL A 693 -19.68 -18.70 -23.21
N ASP A 694 -19.61 -17.76 -24.16
CA ASP A 694 -19.61 -18.02 -25.60
C ASP A 694 -18.31 -17.48 -26.21
N GLY A 695 -17.36 -18.38 -26.43
CA GLY A 695 -16.01 -18.01 -26.86
C GLY A 695 -15.31 -17.09 -25.85
N ARG A 696 -15.21 -15.80 -26.18
CA ARG A 696 -14.61 -14.75 -25.33
C ARG A 696 -15.61 -13.75 -24.76
N GLU A 697 -16.89 -13.92 -25.08
CA GLU A 697 -17.97 -13.15 -24.49
C GLU A 697 -18.51 -13.90 -23.27
N ILE A 698 -18.54 -13.21 -22.13
CA ILE A 698 -19.02 -13.73 -20.85
C ILE A 698 -20.20 -12.88 -20.41
N THR A 699 -21.36 -13.53 -20.26
CA THR A 699 -22.56 -12.92 -19.68
C THR A 699 -22.66 -13.36 -18.22
N ILE A 700 -22.67 -12.41 -17.30
CA ILE A 700 -22.72 -12.64 -15.85
C ILE A 700 -24.02 -12.07 -15.31
N THR A 701 -24.90 -12.91 -14.79
CA THR A 701 -26.09 -12.46 -14.06
C THR A 701 -25.78 -12.43 -12.56
N LEU A 702 -25.77 -11.23 -12.01
CA LEU A 702 -25.46 -10.94 -10.61
C LEU A 702 -26.65 -11.29 -9.69
N PRO A 703 -26.38 -11.49 -8.38
CA PRO A 703 -27.45 -11.62 -7.39
C PRO A 703 -28.42 -10.44 -7.48
N GLY A 704 -29.72 -10.73 -7.54
CA GLY A 704 -30.76 -9.69 -7.72
C GLY A 704 -31.10 -9.35 -9.18
N GLY A 705 -30.48 -9.99 -10.17
CA GLY A 705 -30.95 -10.04 -11.56
C GLY A 705 -30.36 -9.02 -12.53
N GLY A 706 -29.34 -8.25 -12.12
CA GLY A 706 -28.57 -7.41 -13.05
C GLY A 706 -27.62 -8.25 -13.90
N THR A 707 -27.40 -7.88 -15.16
CA THR A 707 -26.50 -8.60 -16.06
C THR A 707 -25.34 -7.70 -16.51
N GLU A 708 -24.14 -8.25 -16.49
CA GLU A 708 -22.91 -7.62 -16.99
C GLU A 708 -22.34 -8.47 -18.14
N ILE A 709 -21.86 -7.80 -19.20
CA ILE A 709 -21.24 -8.47 -20.35
C ILE A 709 -19.77 -8.08 -20.39
N VAL A 710 -18.90 -9.09 -20.41
CA VAL A 710 -17.45 -8.93 -20.53
C VAL A 710 -16.99 -9.57 -21.83
N VAL A 711 -16.26 -8.82 -22.66
CA VAL A 711 -15.62 -9.35 -23.86
C VAL A 711 -14.11 -9.31 -23.65
N LEU A 712 -13.48 -10.49 -23.64
CA LEU A 712 -12.04 -10.61 -23.43
C LEU A 712 -11.27 -10.68 -24.75
N GLY A 713 -9.99 -10.29 -24.71
CA GLY A 713 -9.07 -10.42 -25.84
C GLY A 713 -9.04 -9.24 -26.81
N ASN A 714 -9.56 -8.08 -26.38
CA ASN A 714 -9.51 -6.81 -27.13
C ASN A 714 -8.21 -6.02 -26.82
N ARG A 715 -7.09 -6.72 -26.63
CA ARG A 715 -5.82 -6.16 -26.11
C ARG A 715 -5.09 -5.26 -27.10
#